data_AF-A0A422PYW3-F1
#
_entry.id   AF-A0A422PYW3-F1
#
_cell.length_a   1.000
_cell.length_b   1.000
_cell.length_c   1.000
_cell.angle_alpha   90.00
_cell.angle_beta   90.00
_cell.angle_gamma   90.00
#
_symmetry.space_group_name_H-M   'P 1'
#
loop_
_entity.id
_entity.type
_entity.pdbx_description
1 polymer ?
#
loop_
_entity_poly.entity_id
_entity_poly.type
_entity_poly.pdbx_seq_one_letter_code
_entity_poly.pdbx_strand_id
1 'polypeptide(L)'
;MLEDTNAHAKQRRRRNKSKKVKREKKGEEKREEEKGEEKRERTFVTAEAPPAAAAEAPEVVEQGHMAEVVKTDEAAELSGTAEAPLPVGEDEAAHAKQALEGSNVEGQAFVRCDLCNEKIYEEEQLHHQSNHAALKHWCSHVLAVEAPALLTAPLLPEHQSALGLFVLESVAELDKGPAAFGLIQRALEQLNGVAQSVCWDATAFLFGSCVASGSWDGVSDADFTVLEPRLLERFMAGGWDHNDERRSILRLASALRNSGFLHSELEVVIKTRVPVVKRAQNVRPPLLLPDLMQGYKIEYCFLEEPDRGAYNEFTTVAMKRKIGVMVDGPDKLTLHFNTAQKALRYYRTTPKGLGGIVKTWKSGHQLPDIFSIDFDVSCRPLGVRNSWFMRQYLSQRPVARAGLAFLKRWSKRSGINNGLRGYLTSYAVTILWVYYLLRRGVLQYVDPALIHPVPSTTQQEVPYIPLLGDEWTGGASMESVSESSALAELREELGSCVAGFFAFYLAFPWDERVVSLRVSHGDVTRESLGWLQAAEVLSNRLRERVWYRMCIEDPYEDDLNLGRHLSPDKFAFVLSQFVVALGCVVGGRPGRLLLDARATASVALRALLHRLVYEEGLTSMSLAEAREYILSRLDGESLAYYEVQNSLDSLCETLVELSCGRVRRGGGDTNRPNIEERHVGPSNADAGDAAEAAAAFADDDDGAGKACEEAAGGTDVTERLPPPRSLLHDTDEKMKAAGVLGIAVENVPAAVREAYFTACGRAFRTAAECDLLRLHADALAPAWRGSAMGGAEMHLALRNLLPTALRDDAFFEAFVQHPELQDVLRSVCQLQEAAGETVVRKKQLVGVQPPTTAVVRGRNSFRGTCSECGKQNLILWPTNNRATDAGSYCEDCWKVYEAG
;
A
#
# COMPACT_ATOMS: atom_id res chain seq x y z
N MET A 1 -27.06 -36.04 43.46
CA MET A 1 -27.75 -37.25 42.91
C MET A 1 -28.80 -36.96 41.83
N LEU A 2 -29.25 -35.72 41.61
CA LEU A 2 -30.13 -35.35 40.47
C LEU A 2 -29.37 -34.73 39.27
N GLU A 3 -28.07 -34.42 39.41
CA GLU A 3 -27.25 -33.85 38.34
C GLU A 3 -26.51 -34.92 37.51
N ASP A 4 -26.07 -36.02 38.13
CA ASP A 4 -25.37 -37.12 37.43
C ASP A 4 -26.27 -37.94 36.48
N THR A 5 -27.56 -38.05 36.80
CA THR A 5 -28.55 -38.74 35.94
C THR A 5 -28.82 -37.97 34.65
N ASN A 6 -28.67 -36.64 34.66
CA ASN A 6 -28.89 -35.77 33.50
C ASN A 6 -27.67 -35.77 32.54
N ALA A 7 -26.46 -35.90 33.08
CA ALA A 7 -25.23 -36.04 32.30
C ALA A 7 -25.20 -37.38 31.52
N HIS A 8 -25.56 -38.48 32.18
CA HIS A 8 -25.64 -39.80 31.54
C HIS A 8 -26.70 -39.87 30.43
N ALA A 9 -27.86 -39.21 30.62
CA ALA A 9 -28.91 -39.14 29.60
C ALA A 9 -28.48 -38.34 28.35
N LYS A 10 -27.76 -37.22 28.53
CA LYS A 10 -27.20 -36.43 27.41
C LYS A 10 -26.13 -37.21 26.64
N GLN A 11 -25.26 -37.95 27.32
CA GLN A 11 -24.22 -38.74 26.67
C GLN A 11 -24.79 -39.93 25.89
N ARG A 12 -25.86 -40.56 26.41
CA ARG A 12 -26.59 -41.64 25.72
C ARG A 12 -27.33 -41.12 24.47
N ARG A 13 -27.91 -39.91 24.52
CA ARG A 13 -28.51 -39.25 23.34
C ARG A 13 -27.47 -38.91 22.26
N ARG A 14 -26.28 -38.43 22.64
CA ARG A 14 -25.17 -38.15 21.70
C ARG A 14 -24.67 -39.43 21.03
N ARG A 15 -24.49 -40.53 21.78
CA ARG A 15 -24.11 -41.84 21.21
C ARG A 15 -25.15 -42.40 20.24
N ASN A 16 -26.44 -42.27 20.55
CA ASN A 16 -27.51 -42.73 19.66
C ASN A 16 -27.62 -41.89 18.38
N LYS A 17 -27.40 -40.57 18.45
CA LYS A 17 -27.38 -39.69 17.27
C LYS A 17 -26.21 -40.03 16.34
N SER A 18 -25.03 -40.29 16.92
CA SER A 18 -23.84 -40.69 16.14
C SER A 18 -23.99 -42.08 15.50
N LYS A 19 -24.64 -43.04 16.17
CA LYS A 19 -25.00 -44.36 15.58
C LYS A 19 -26.04 -44.26 14.47
N LYS A 20 -26.98 -43.31 14.54
CA LYS A 20 -27.98 -43.07 13.48
C LYS A 20 -27.33 -42.49 12.22
N VAL A 21 -26.47 -41.49 12.37
CA VAL A 21 -25.71 -40.90 11.25
C VAL A 21 -24.79 -41.92 10.59
N LYS A 22 -24.12 -42.79 11.36
CA LYS A 22 -23.31 -43.90 10.80
C LYS A 22 -24.15 -44.95 10.05
N ARG A 23 -25.41 -45.16 10.41
CA ARG A 23 -26.31 -46.09 9.69
C ARG A 23 -26.88 -45.46 8.42
N GLU A 24 -27.16 -44.17 8.41
CA GLU A 24 -27.61 -43.43 7.23
C GLU A 24 -26.50 -43.35 6.18
N LYS A 25 -25.26 -43.02 6.58
CA LYS A 25 -24.10 -42.98 5.67
C LYS A 25 -23.77 -44.33 5.04
N LYS A 26 -23.90 -45.41 5.82
CA LYS A 26 -23.68 -46.79 5.34
C LYS A 26 -24.82 -47.31 4.45
N GLY A 27 -26.00 -46.69 4.52
CA GLY A 27 -27.13 -46.97 3.61
C GLY A 27 -27.02 -46.21 2.29
N GLU A 28 -26.39 -45.04 2.28
CA GLU A 28 -26.09 -44.26 1.07
C GLU A 28 -24.96 -44.89 0.25
N GLU A 29 -23.85 -45.31 0.88
CA GLU A 29 -22.75 -46.03 0.20
C GLU A 29 -23.24 -47.32 -0.47
N LYS A 30 -24.14 -48.06 0.19
CA LYS A 30 -24.69 -49.32 -0.35
C LYS A 30 -25.64 -49.10 -1.53
N ARG A 31 -26.31 -47.92 -1.59
CA ARG A 31 -27.16 -47.52 -2.73
C ARG A 31 -26.37 -47.01 -3.92
N GLU A 32 -25.16 -46.50 -3.70
CA GLU A 32 -24.25 -46.12 -4.79
C GLU A 32 -23.51 -47.34 -5.36
N GLU A 33 -23.17 -48.34 -4.53
CA GLU A 33 -22.63 -49.63 -4.98
C GLU A 33 -23.63 -50.42 -5.85
N GLU A 34 -24.90 -50.54 -5.42
CA GLU A 34 -25.94 -51.25 -6.21
C GLU A 34 -26.26 -50.55 -7.55
N LYS A 35 -26.07 -49.22 -7.64
CA LYS A 35 -26.21 -48.47 -8.91
C LYS A 35 -24.98 -48.57 -9.82
N GLY A 36 -23.82 -48.93 -9.27
CA GLY A 36 -22.58 -49.16 -10.00
C GLY A 36 -22.51 -50.54 -10.67
N GLU A 37 -23.10 -51.56 -10.05
CA GLU A 37 -23.12 -52.93 -10.59
C GLU A 37 -24.14 -53.12 -11.73
N GLU A 38 -25.29 -52.46 -11.68
CA GLU A 38 -26.32 -52.56 -12.74
C GLU A 38 -25.88 -51.94 -14.08
N LYS A 39 -24.80 -51.13 -14.08
CA LYS A 39 -24.23 -50.50 -15.29
C LYS A 39 -23.06 -51.27 -15.89
N ARG A 40 -22.57 -52.34 -15.23
CA ARG A 40 -21.40 -53.13 -15.65
C ARG A 40 -21.72 -54.44 -16.37
N GLU A 41 -22.98 -54.86 -16.45
CA GLU A 41 -23.40 -56.14 -17.07
C GLU A 41 -23.83 -56.05 -18.56
N ARG A 42 -23.57 -54.94 -19.26
CA ARG A 42 -23.76 -54.87 -20.72
C ARG A 42 -22.52 -54.36 -21.43
N THR A 43 -21.51 -55.21 -21.59
CA THR A 43 -20.74 -55.40 -22.83
C THR A 43 -19.56 -56.35 -22.59
N PHE A 44 -19.58 -57.53 -23.21
CA PHE A 44 -18.41 -58.33 -23.51
C PHE A 44 -18.65 -59.12 -24.81
N VAL A 45 -17.53 -59.50 -25.45
CA VAL A 45 -17.29 -60.39 -26.61
C VAL A 45 -16.60 -59.56 -27.73
N THR A 46 -15.38 -59.81 -28.22
CA THR A 46 -14.27 -60.81 -28.12
C THR A 46 -13.12 -60.18 -28.95
N ALA A 47 -11.82 -60.13 -28.64
CA ALA A 47 -10.77 -61.15 -28.43
C ALA A 47 -9.60 -60.92 -29.41
N GLU A 48 -8.38 -60.93 -28.84
CA GLU A 48 -7.09 -61.39 -29.39
C GLU A 48 -6.23 -60.56 -30.38
N ALA A 49 -4.92 -60.64 -30.11
CA ALA A 49 -3.74 -59.97 -30.71
C ALA A 49 -2.88 -61.02 -31.49
N PRO A 50 -1.57 -60.83 -31.85
CA PRO A 50 -0.72 -59.71 -32.33
C PRO A 50 0.02 -60.18 -33.65
N PRO A 51 1.32 -59.90 -34.02
CA PRO A 51 2.29 -58.80 -33.75
C PRO A 51 3.07 -58.24 -35.02
N ALA A 52 3.88 -57.19 -34.77
CA ALA A 52 5.23 -56.85 -35.34
C ALA A 52 5.48 -56.61 -36.86
N ALA A 53 6.13 -55.47 -37.20
CA ALA A 53 7.54 -55.38 -37.66
C ALA A 53 7.88 -54.12 -38.49
N ALA A 54 8.96 -53.44 -38.06
CA ALA A 54 10.10 -52.88 -38.80
C ALA A 54 9.97 -52.15 -40.17
N ALA A 55 10.44 -50.90 -40.14
CA ALA A 55 11.60 -50.35 -40.87
C ALA A 55 11.53 -49.93 -42.37
N GLU A 56 12.14 -48.76 -42.56
CA GLU A 56 12.93 -48.27 -43.69
C GLU A 56 12.26 -47.49 -44.85
N ALA A 57 12.90 -46.34 -45.09
CA ALA A 57 12.80 -45.35 -46.17
C ALA A 57 13.35 -45.95 -47.51
N PRO A 58 13.70 -45.23 -48.62
CA PRO A 58 13.92 -43.78 -48.77
C PRO A 58 13.71 -43.17 -50.20
N GLU A 59 14.18 -41.91 -50.33
CA GLU A 59 14.75 -41.21 -51.51
C GLU A 59 13.89 -40.88 -52.76
N VAL A 60 14.13 -39.85 -53.60
CA VAL A 60 14.68 -38.46 -53.65
C VAL A 60 14.36 -38.00 -55.11
N VAL A 61 14.45 -36.68 -55.36
CA VAL A 61 14.92 -36.01 -56.61
C VAL A 61 13.80 -35.49 -57.54
N GLU A 62 13.85 -34.33 -58.18
CA GLU A 62 14.36 -32.96 -57.99
C GLU A 62 14.11 -32.22 -59.34
N GLN A 63 14.10 -30.87 -59.30
CA GLN A 63 14.48 -29.92 -60.37
C GLN A 63 13.54 -29.60 -61.57
N GLY A 64 13.31 -28.28 -61.76
CA GLY A 64 13.86 -27.60 -62.96
C GLY A 64 13.01 -26.62 -63.79
N HIS A 65 13.17 -25.31 -63.53
CA HIS A 65 13.37 -24.16 -64.45
C HIS A 65 12.39 -23.71 -65.59
N MET A 66 11.94 -22.44 -65.43
CA MET A 66 11.93 -21.24 -66.34
C MET A 66 11.53 -21.28 -67.84
N ALA A 67 10.62 -20.37 -68.24
CA ALA A 67 10.87 -19.16 -69.09
C ALA A 67 9.67 -18.73 -70.01
N GLU A 68 9.16 -17.51 -69.76
CA GLU A 68 9.03 -16.33 -70.67
C GLU A 68 8.22 -16.30 -72.01
N VAL A 69 7.58 -15.12 -72.22
CA VAL A 69 7.25 -14.36 -73.47
C VAL A 69 5.77 -14.21 -73.94
N VAL A 70 5.17 -13.06 -73.55
CA VAL A 70 4.50 -11.94 -74.29
C VAL A 70 3.72 -12.19 -75.62
N LYS A 71 2.44 -11.72 -75.70
CA LYS A 71 1.94 -10.62 -76.58
C LYS A 71 0.40 -10.34 -76.55
N THR A 72 0.10 -9.04 -76.40
CA THR A 72 -0.90 -8.13 -77.06
C THR A 72 -2.41 -8.16 -76.75
N ASP A 73 -2.86 -7.00 -76.24
CA ASP A 73 -3.91 -6.05 -76.69
C ASP A 73 -5.42 -6.20 -76.38
N GLU A 74 -5.88 -5.16 -75.65
CA GLU A 74 -7.09 -4.31 -75.77
C GLU A 74 -8.52 -4.83 -75.48
N ALA A 75 -9.08 -4.19 -74.43
CA ALA A 75 -10.35 -3.46 -74.37
C ALA A 75 -11.56 -4.02 -73.55
N ALA A 76 -12.02 -3.11 -72.66
CA ALA A 76 -13.39 -2.87 -72.17
C ALA A 76 -13.96 -3.67 -70.97
N GLU A 77 -13.72 -3.08 -69.79
CA GLU A 77 -14.68 -2.75 -68.71
C GLU A 77 -15.53 -3.84 -68.03
N LEU A 78 -15.11 -4.21 -66.80
CA LEU A 78 -15.86 -4.05 -65.53
C LEU A 78 -15.08 -4.76 -64.41
N SER A 79 -14.14 -4.08 -63.76
CA SER A 79 -13.34 -4.60 -62.64
C SER A 79 -13.71 -3.92 -61.33
N GLY A 80 -13.97 -4.71 -60.28
CA GLY A 80 -14.18 -4.23 -58.92
C GLY A 80 -13.72 -5.25 -57.89
N THR A 81 -12.41 -5.40 -57.71
CA THR A 81 -11.80 -5.95 -56.49
C THR A 81 -10.38 -5.41 -56.30
N ALA A 82 -10.11 -5.00 -55.06
CA ALA A 82 -8.80 -4.81 -54.41
C ALA A 82 -7.93 -3.62 -54.86
N GLU A 83 -7.84 -2.61 -53.99
CA GLU A 83 -6.68 -1.72 -53.90
C GLU A 83 -6.03 -1.81 -52.51
N ALA A 84 -4.70 -1.77 -52.58
CA ALA A 84 -3.72 -1.66 -51.51
C ALA A 84 -3.94 -0.42 -50.62
N PRO A 85 -3.31 -0.34 -49.43
CA PRO A 85 -3.51 0.78 -48.52
C PRO A 85 -2.95 2.08 -49.14
N LEU A 86 -3.83 3.06 -49.31
CA LEU A 86 -3.46 4.42 -49.72
C LEU A 86 -2.65 5.13 -48.63
N PRO A 87 -1.75 6.05 -49.02
CA PRO A 87 -0.85 6.75 -48.13
C PRO A 87 -1.62 7.70 -47.21
N VAL A 88 -1.19 7.74 -45.95
CA VAL A 88 -1.64 8.71 -44.95
C VAL A 88 -1.44 10.11 -45.53
N GLY A 89 -2.55 10.83 -45.73
CA GLY A 89 -2.53 12.20 -46.22
C GLY A 89 -1.79 13.11 -45.25
N GLU A 90 -0.93 13.96 -45.78
CA GLU A 90 -0.09 14.92 -45.06
C GLU A 90 -0.88 16.06 -44.36
N ASP A 91 -2.22 15.99 -44.27
CA ASP A 91 -3.05 17.10 -43.78
C ASP A 91 -3.65 16.91 -42.36
N GLU A 92 -3.35 15.81 -41.65
CA GLU A 92 -3.69 15.67 -40.22
C GLU A 92 -2.50 15.92 -39.28
N ALA A 93 -1.28 16.02 -39.82
CA ALA A 93 -0.10 16.51 -39.10
C ALA A 93 -0.07 18.05 -38.96
N ALA A 94 -0.91 18.78 -39.70
CA ALA A 94 -1.01 20.24 -39.66
C ALA A 94 -1.96 20.75 -38.56
N HIS A 95 -2.96 19.96 -38.16
CA HIS A 95 -3.88 20.35 -37.06
C HIS A 95 -3.30 20.11 -35.65
N ALA A 96 -2.18 19.40 -35.53
CA ALA A 96 -1.37 19.32 -34.30
C ALA A 96 -0.35 20.48 -34.16
N LYS A 97 -0.21 21.35 -35.18
CA LYS A 97 0.68 22.52 -35.15
C LYS A 97 -0.02 23.88 -35.01
N GLN A 98 -1.36 23.92 -34.96
CA GLN A 98 -2.15 25.14 -34.72
C GLN A 98 -3.04 25.07 -33.45
N ALA A 99 -2.52 24.44 -32.40
CA ALA A 99 -3.01 24.59 -31.03
C ALA A 99 -1.95 25.23 -30.09
N LEU A 100 -0.90 25.81 -30.67
CA LEU A 100 -0.02 26.78 -30.01
C LEU A 100 -0.38 28.17 -30.52
N GLU A 101 -1.43 28.77 -29.97
CA GLU A 101 -1.66 30.23 -29.96
C GLU A 101 -3.03 30.48 -29.31
N GLY A 102 -3.06 30.41 -27.98
CA GLY A 102 -4.32 30.48 -27.27
C GLY A 102 -4.26 30.57 -25.76
N SER A 103 -3.19 31.10 -25.17
CA SER A 103 -3.23 31.76 -23.85
C SER A 103 -1.86 32.38 -23.53
N ASN A 104 -1.73 33.68 -23.77
CA ASN A 104 -0.68 34.49 -23.15
C ASN A 104 -0.96 34.56 -21.64
N VAL A 105 -0.23 33.75 -20.87
CA VAL A 105 0.13 34.05 -19.48
C VAL A 105 1.63 33.78 -19.39
N GLU A 106 2.42 34.85 -19.24
CA GLU A 106 3.85 34.77 -18.99
C GLU A 106 4.10 33.96 -17.71
N GLY A 107 4.46 32.69 -17.89
CA GLY A 107 4.97 31.81 -16.86
C GLY A 107 5.86 30.78 -17.55
N GLN A 108 7.14 30.72 -17.19
CA GLN A 108 8.10 29.77 -17.79
C GLN A 108 7.50 28.35 -17.81
N ALA A 109 7.49 27.72 -18.97
CA ALA A 109 7.03 26.34 -19.12
C ALA A 109 8.00 25.42 -18.35
N PHE A 110 7.52 24.84 -17.24
CA PHE A 110 8.28 23.86 -16.47
C PHE A 110 7.93 22.44 -16.91
N VAL A 111 8.89 21.53 -16.84
CA VAL A 111 8.70 20.09 -16.95
C VAL A 111 8.80 19.48 -15.56
N ARG A 112 8.28 18.27 -15.34
CA ARG A 112 8.54 17.51 -14.12
C ARG A 112 9.56 16.41 -14.42
N CYS A 113 10.62 16.32 -13.62
CA CYS A 113 11.58 15.23 -13.69
C CYS A 113 10.89 13.89 -13.41
N ASP A 114 11.13 12.87 -14.23
CA ASP A 114 10.49 11.57 -14.04
C ASP A 114 10.96 10.83 -12.78
N LEU A 115 12.19 11.09 -12.30
CA LEU A 115 12.80 10.43 -11.13
C LEU A 115 12.33 11.09 -9.82
N CYS A 116 12.71 12.35 -9.58
CA CYS A 116 12.40 13.07 -8.34
C CYS A 116 11.00 13.71 -8.32
N ASN A 117 10.34 13.88 -9.47
CA ASN A 117 9.06 14.58 -9.63
C ASN A 117 9.11 16.09 -9.30
N GLU A 118 10.31 16.67 -9.20
CA GLU A 118 10.50 18.11 -9.02
C GLU A 118 10.16 18.88 -10.30
N LYS A 119 9.80 20.15 -10.14
CA LYS A 119 9.58 21.05 -11.28
C LYS A 119 10.93 21.56 -11.74
N ILE A 120 11.26 21.30 -13.00
CA ILE A 120 12.49 21.71 -13.63
C ILE A 120 12.19 22.75 -14.72
N TYR A 121 13.04 23.77 -14.79
CA TYR A 121 12.96 24.85 -15.78
C TYR A 121 14.05 24.71 -16.87
N GLU A 122 14.86 23.67 -16.75
CA GLU A 122 15.90 23.26 -17.70
C GLU A 122 15.49 21.98 -18.44
N GLU A 123 16.32 21.56 -19.41
CA GLU A 123 16.14 20.27 -20.08
C GLU A 123 16.29 19.12 -19.08
N GLU A 124 15.37 18.15 -19.14
CA GLU A 124 15.34 17.02 -18.19
C GLU A 124 16.63 16.20 -18.21
N GLN A 125 17.29 16.09 -19.37
CA GLN A 125 18.59 15.42 -19.46
C GLN A 125 19.69 16.15 -18.68
N LEU A 126 19.68 17.48 -18.67
CA LEU A 126 20.64 18.27 -17.90
C LEU A 126 20.37 18.12 -16.40
N HIS A 127 19.09 18.13 -16.01
CA HIS A 127 18.68 17.83 -14.64
C HIS A 127 19.12 16.42 -14.22
N HIS A 128 18.99 15.41 -15.08
CA HIS A 128 19.45 14.04 -14.74
C HIS A 128 20.98 13.97 -14.60
N GLN A 129 21.73 14.74 -15.41
CA GLN A 129 23.19 14.82 -15.29
C GLN A 129 23.65 15.54 -14.03
N SER A 130 22.88 16.50 -13.53
CA SER A 130 23.22 17.24 -12.31
C SER A 130 22.68 16.53 -11.06
N ASN A 131 21.45 16.03 -11.09
CA ASN A 131 20.75 15.60 -9.87
C ASN A 131 20.62 14.09 -9.71
N HIS A 132 20.95 13.32 -10.74
CA HIS A 132 20.77 11.86 -10.77
C HIS A 132 21.98 11.11 -11.37
N ALA A 133 23.17 11.73 -11.31
CA ALA A 133 24.38 11.18 -11.92
C ALA A 133 24.86 9.91 -11.22
N ALA A 134 24.78 9.85 -9.88
CA ALA A 134 25.23 8.69 -9.12
C ALA A 134 24.34 7.48 -9.44
N LEU A 135 23.01 7.68 -9.52
CA LEU A 135 22.06 6.65 -9.94
C LEU A 135 22.41 6.09 -11.31
N LYS A 136 22.61 6.96 -12.30
CA LYS A 136 22.91 6.54 -13.68
C LYS A 136 24.23 5.80 -13.77
N HIS A 137 25.27 6.30 -13.10
CA HIS A 137 26.57 5.65 -13.06
C HIS A 137 26.49 4.28 -12.39
N TRP A 138 25.82 4.20 -11.23
CA TRP A 138 25.64 2.95 -10.49
C TRP A 138 24.87 1.92 -11.32
N CYS A 139 23.73 2.28 -11.92
CA CYS A 139 22.98 1.35 -12.77
C CYS A 139 23.82 0.87 -13.96
N SER A 140 24.56 1.78 -14.60
CA SER A 140 25.45 1.42 -15.72
C SER A 140 26.54 0.44 -15.29
N HIS A 141 27.14 0.65 -14.11
CA HIS A 141 28.16 -0.25 -13.56
C HIS A 141 27.57 -1.63 -13.24
N VAL A 142 26.47 -1.68 -12.49
CA VAL A 142 25.81 -2.93 -12.08
C VAL A 142 25.42 -3.75 -13.31
N LEU A 143 24.84 -3.11 -14.32
CA LEU A 143 24.40 -3.80 -15.54
C LEU A 143 25.55 -4.22 -16.46
N ALA A 144 26.59 -3.41 -16.59
CA ALA A 144 27.71 -3.72 -17.50
C ALA A 144 28.74 -4.68 -16.89
N VAL A 145 28.90 -4.67 -15.56
CA VAL A 145 29.99 -5.39 -14.87
C VAL A 145 29.46 -6.56 -14.04
N GLU A 146 28.48 -6.32 -13.17
CA GLU A 146 28.02 -7.36 -12.24
C GLU A 146 27.06 -8.36 -12.90
N ALA A 147 26.16 -7.89 -13.77
CA ALA A 147 25.17 -8.75 -14.40
C ALA A 147 25.78 -9.93 -15.21
N PRO A 148 26.78 -9.72 -16.08
CA PRO A 148 27.37 -10.84 -16.84
C PRO A 148 28.07 -11.88 -15.94
N ALA A 149 28.69 -11.42 -14.85
CA ALA A 149 29.34 -12.30 -13.88
C ALA A 149 28.32 -13.16 -13.14
N LEU A 150 27.17 -12.58 -12.76
CA LEU A 150 26.12 -13.28 -12.03
C LEU A 150 25.33 -14.27 -12.90
N LEU A 151 25.10 -13.96 -14.18
CA LEU A 151 24.43 -14.88 -15.11
C LEU A 151 25.24 -16.16 -15.36
N THR A 152 26.54 -16.13 -15.14
CA THR A 152 27.44 -17.29 -15.33
C THR A 152 27.85 -17.95 -14.01
N ALA A 153 27.57 -17.33 -12.87
CA ALA A 153 27.92 -17.86 -11.55
C ALA A 153 27.02 -19.07 -11.19
N PRO A 154 27.60 -20.20 -10.73
CA PRO A 154 26.81 -21.34 -10.30
C PRO A 154 26.05 -21.02 -9.01
N LEU A 155 24.75 -21.35 -8.97
CA LEU A 155 23.99 -21.31 -7.73
C LEU A 155 24.27 -22.57 -6.90
N LEU A 156 24.89 -22.40 -5.74
CA LEU A 156 25.17 -23.51 -4.84
C LEU A 156 23.87 -24.07 -4.22
N PRO A 157 23.73 -25.41 -4.08
CA PRO A 157 22.52 -26.02 -3.51
C PRO A 157 22.15 -25.50 -2.12
N GLU A 158 23.14 -25.21 -1.28
CA GLU A 158 22.97 -24.63 0.05
C GLU A 158 22.37 -23.22 -0.01
N HIS A 159 22.77 -22.40 -0.99
CA HIS A 159 22.24 -21.06 -1.18
C HIS A 159 20.80 -21.11 -1.69
N GLN A 160 20.50 -22.03 -2.59
CA GLN A 160 19.13 -22.28 -3.05
C GLN A 160 18.23 -22.76 -1.91
N SER A 161 18.72 -23.68 -1.07
CA SER A 161 18.00 -24.19 0.09
C SER A 161 17.74 -23.09 1.12
N ALA A 162 18.77 -22.26 1.42
CA ALA A 162 18.65 -21.11 2.30
C ALA A 162 17.64 -20.07 1.77
N LEU A 163 17.63 -19.82 0.45
CA LEU A 163 16.63 -18.97 -0.18
C LEU A 163 15.22 -19.57 -0.02
N GLY A 164 15.06 -20.87 -0.28
CA GLY A 164 13.78 -21.55 -0.14
C GLY A 164 13.20 -21.43 1.27
N LEU A 165 14.03 -21.67 2.29
CA LEU A 165 13.66 -21.49 3.69
C LEU A 165 13.28 -20.04 3.99
N PHE A 166 14.12 -19.09 3.56
CA PHE A 166 13.88 -17.67 3.80
C PHE A 166 12.59 -17.17 3.16
N VAL A 167 12.30 -17.60 1.92
CA VAL A 167 11.06 -17.27 1.21
C VAL A 167 9.86 -17.81 1.99
N LEU A 168 9.91 -19.08 2.38
CA LEU A 168 8.85 -19.77 3.10
C LEU A 168 8.55 -19.08 4.45
N GLU A 169 9.58 -18.83 5.25
CA GLU A 169 9.50 -18.12 6.53
C GLU A 169 8.92 -16.70 6.36
N SER A 170 9.37 -15.99 5.33
CA SER A 170 8.95 -14.62 5.04
C SER A 170 7.49 -14.51 4.61
N VAL A 171 6.80 -15.61 4.30
CA VAL A 171 5.38 -15.56 3.90
C VAL A 171 4.46 -16.32 4.86
N ALA A 172 5.01 -17.04 5.84
CA ALA A 172 4.27 -17.89 6.79
C ALA A 172 3.07 -17.20 7.44
N GLU A 173 3.26 -15.95 7.88
CA GLU A 173 2.24 -15.19 8.62
C GLU A 173 1.35 -14.29 7.75
N LEU A 174 1.58 -14.26 6.43
CA LEU A 174 0.80 -13.44 5.49
C LEU A 174 -0.58 -14.04 5.19
N ASP A 175 -0.84 -15.28 5.62
CA ASP A 175 -2.16 -15.88 5.56
C ASP A 175 -2.74 -15.92 6.99
N LYS A 176 -3.75 -15.08 7.25
CA LYS A 176 -4.46 -15.06 8.55
C LYS A 176 -5.59 -16.09 8.61
N GLY A 177 -5.68 -16.97 7.61
CA GLY A 177 -6.59 -18.09 7.58
C GLY A 177 -8.02 -17.73 7.21
N PRO A 178 -8.91 -18.74 7.15
CA PRO A 178 -10.25 -18.60 6.58
C PRO A 178 -11.15 -17.65 7.38
N ALA A 179 -10.97 -17.56 8.70
CA ALA A 179 -11.77 -16.67 9.55
C ALA A 179 -11.49 -15.19 9.26
N ALA A 180 -10.22 -14.83 9.10
CA ALA A 180 -9.81 -13.49 8.69
C ALA A 180 -10.23 -13.19 7.25
N PHE A 181 -10.07 -14.16 6.34
CA PHE A 181 -10.52 -14.01 4.95
C PHE A 181 -12.04 -13.79 4.84
N GLY A 182 -12.83 -14.49 5.66
CA GLY A 182 -14.28 -14.31 5.75
C GLY A 182 -14.70 -12.91 6.22
N LEU A 183 -13.82 -12.13 6.86
CA LEU A 183 -14.08 -10.73 7.21
C LEU A 183 -14.25 -9.87 5.96
N ILE A 184 -13.39 -10.04 4.96
CA ILE A 184 -13.50 -9.32 3.69
C ILE A 184 -14.80 -9.65 2.98
N GLN A 185 -15.21 -10.93 2.98
CA GLN A 185 -16.47 -11.35 2.37
C GLN A 185 -17.68 -10.71 3.06
N ARG A 186 -17.70 -10.65 4.41
CA ARG A 186 -18.76 -9.94 5.13
C ARG A 186 -18.75 -8.44 4.84
N ALA A 187 -17.57 -7.83 4.70
CA ALA A 187 -17.44 -6.44 4.30
C ALA A 187 -17.96 -6.19 2.87
N LEU A 188 -17.71 -7.11 1.93
CA LEU A 188 -18.26 -7.09 0.58
C LEU A 188 -19.80 -7.12 0.60
N GLU A 189 -20.41 -8.01 1.39
CA GLU A 189 -21.87 -8.07 1.54
C GLU A 189 -22.44 -6.76 2.13
N GLN A 190 -21.74 -6.17 3.09
CA GLN A 190 -22.11 -4.89 3.69
C GLN A 190 -22.01 -3.74 2.69
N LEU A 191 -20.94 -3.70 1.89
CA LEU A 191 -20.75 -2.73 0.81
C LEU A 191 -21.84 -2.90 -0.26
N ASN A 192 -22.18 -4.12 -0.64
CA ASN A 192 -23.25 -4.41 -1.58
C ASN A 192 -24.58 -3.80 -1.10
N GLY A 193 -24.90 -3.96 0.19
CA GLY A 193 -26.07 -3.32 0.80
C GLY A 193 -25.99 -1.79 0.86
N VAL A 194 -24.80 -1.18 0.89
CA VAL A 194 -24.61 0.28 0.77
C VAL A 194 -24.82 0.71 -0.68
N ALA A 195 -24.20 0.03 -1.66
CA ALA A 195 -24.34 0.29 -3.08
C ALA A 195 -25.80 0.23 -3.54
N GLN A 196 -26.55 -0.78 -3.09
CA GLN A 196 -27.98 -0.95 -3.38
C GLN A 196 -28.87 0.19 -2.84
N SER A 197 -28.38 0.99 -1.90
CA SER A 197 -29.10 2.21 -1.46
C SER A 197 -28.90 3.40 -2.38
N VAL A 198 -27.87 3.38 -3.24
CA VAL A 198 -27.60 4.37 -4.27
C VAL A 198 -28.25 3.96 -5.60
N CYS A 199 -28.07 2.69 -5.97
CA CYS A 199 -28.59 2.09 -7.20
C CYS A 199 -29.06 0.66 -6.90
N TRP A 200 -30.37 0.42 -6.97
CA TRP A 200 -31.02 -0.75 -6.34
C TRP A 200 -30.62 -2.10 -6.93
N ASP A 201 -30.20 -2.13 -8.20
CA ASP A 201 -29.74 -3.31 -8.93
C ASP A 201 -28.21 -3.41 -9.02
N ALA A 202 -27.48 -2.45 -8.45
CA ALA A 202 -26.02 -2.48 -8.42
C ALA A 202 -25.49 -3.64 -7.57
N THR A 203 -24.33 -4.14 -7.99
CA THR A 203 -23.65 -5.27 -7.36
C THR A 203 -22.20 -4.91 -7.07
N ALA A 204 -21.76 -5.15 -5.83
CA ALA A 204 -20.35 -5.05 -5.45
C ALA A 204 -19.61 -6.37 -5.76
N PHE A 205 -18.38 -6.25 -6.28
CA PHE A 205 -17.47 -7.36 -6.52
C PHE A 205 -16.12 -7.07 -5.86
N LEU A 206 -15.52 -8.11 -5.26
CA LEU A 206 -14.14 -8.08 -4.79
C LEU A 206 -13.19 -8.40 -5.96
N PHE A 207 -12.05 -7.73 -6.00
CA PHE A 207 -10.94 -8.04 -6.89
C PHE A 207 -9.59 -7.80 -6.18
N GLY A 208 -8.49 -7.76 -6.93
CA GLY A 208 -7.16 -7.52 -6.40
C GLY A 208 -6.52 -8.77 -5.81
N SER A 209 -5.52 -8.58 -4.95
CA SER A 209 -4.72 -9.70 -4.42
C SER A 209 -5.52 -10.68 -3.56
N CYS A 210 -6.57 -10.21 -2.88
CA CYS A 210 -7.45 -11.07 -2.08
C CYS A 210 -8.15 -12.13 -2.96
N VAL A 211 -8.52 -11.78 -4.19
CA VAL A 211 -9.10 -12.72 -5.16
C VAL A 211 -8.03 -13.57 -5.82
N ALA A 212 -6.98 -12.94 -6.33
CA ALA A 212 -5.91 -13.62 -7.06
C ALA A 212 -5.23 -14.70 -6.20
N SER A 213 -4.84 -14.36 -4.97
CA SER A 213 -4.16 -15.29 -4.05
C SER A 213 -5.12 -16.19 -3.27
N GLY A 214 -6.38 -15.77 -3.08
CA GLY A 214 -7.35 -16.49 -2.25
C GLY A 214 -7.08 -16.45 -0.74
N SER A 215 -6.16 -15.59 -0.29
CA SER A 215 -5.80 -15.41 1.12
C SER A 215 -5.64 -13.92 1.43
N TRP A 216 -5.56 -13.59 2.72
CA TRP A 216 -5.41 -12.21 3.19
C TRP A 216 -4.51 -12.13 4.43
N ASP A 217 -3.67 -11.09 4.46
CA ASP A 217 -2.68 -10.82 5.51
C ASP A 217 -3.25 -10.02 6.69
N GLY A 218 -4.51 -9.60 6.60
CA GLY A 218 -5.17 -8.80 7.62
C GLY A 218 -4.91 -7.29 7.51
N VAL A 219 -4.09 -6.86 6.56
CA VAL A 219 -3.56 -5.49 6.49
C VAL A 219 -3.54 -4.90 5.08
N SER A 220 -3.52 -5.72 4.04
CA SER A 220 -3.61 -5.28 2.65
C SER A 220 -5.01 -4.75 2.37
N ASP A 221 -5.08 -3.65 1.63
CA ASP A 221 -6.35 -3.02 1.22
C ASP A 221 -7.18 -4.00 0.38
N ALA A 222 -8.49 -3.97 0.55
CA ALA A 222 -9.43 -4.69 -0.29
C ALA A 222 -9.82 -3.84 -1.52
N ASP A 223 -9.80 -4.44 -2.71
CA ASP A 223 -10.23 -3.76 -3.92
C ASP A 223 -11.66 -4.17 -4.28
N PHE A 224 -12.57 -3.20 -4.32
CA PHE A 224 -13.97 -3.39 -4.68
C PHE A 224 -14.34 -2.64 -5.94
N THR A 225 -15.29 -3.19 -6.70
CA THR A 225 -15.96 -2.47 -7.77
C THR A 225 -17.47 -2.60 -7.61
N VAL A 226 -18.20 -1.52 -7.88
CA VAL A 226 -19.67 -1.53 -7.89
C VAL A 226 -20.13 -1.37 -9.33
N LEU A 227 -20.86 -2.36 -9.82
CA LEU A 227 -21.30 -2.42 -11.21
C LEU A 227 -22.82 -2.45 -11.29
N GLU A 228 -23.36 -1.62 -12.18
CA GLU A 228 -24.77 -1.67 -12.56
C GLU A 228 -24.95 -2.69 -13.71
N PRO A 229 -26.00 -3.54 -13.67
CA PRO A 229 -26.21 -4.57 -14.69
C PRO A 229 -26.20 -4.03 -16.12
N ARG A 230 -26.83 -2.86 -16.35
CA ARG A 230 -26.87 -2.21 -17.67
C ARG A 230 -25.50 -1.79 -18.20
N LEU A 231 -24.60 -1.36 -17.31
CA LEU A 231 -23.24 -0.97 -17.69
C LEU A 231 -22.39 -2.21 -17.98
N LEU A 232 -22.60 -3.28 -17.23
CA LEU A 232 -21.96 -4.57 -17.48
C LEU A 232 -22.40 -5.18 -18.81
N GLU A 233 -23.70 -5.15 -19.14
CA GLU A 233 -24.23 -5.59 -20.44
C GLU A 233 -23.61 -4.81 -21.60
N ARG A 234 -23.47 -3.48 -21.47
CA ARG A 234 -22.79 -2.65 -22.47
C ARG A 234 -21.32 -3.01 -22.62
N PHE A 235 -20.62 -3.20 -21.50
CA PHE A 235 -19.23 -3.64 -21.49
C PHE A 235 -19.07 -4.96 -22.25
N MET A 236 -19.96 -5.93 -21.99
CA MET A 236 -19.98 -7.23 -22.67
C MET A 236 -20.28 -7.12 -24.17
N ALA A 237 -21.00 -6.08 -24.59
CA ALA A 237 -21.25 -5.76 -26.01
C ALA A 237 -20.08 -5.00 -26.69
N GLY A 238 -18.94 -4.82 -26.00
CA GLY A 238 -17.76 -4.14 -26.53
C GLY A 238 -17.74 -2.62 -26.35
N GLY A 239 -18.70 -2.05 -25.62
CA GLY A 239 -18.77 -0.61 -25.33
C GLY A 239 -18.54 -0.28 -23.87
N TRP A 240 -17.56 0.57 -23.57
CA TRP A 240 -17.41 1.18 -22.24
C TRP A 240 -17.47 2.70 -22.33
N ASP A 241 -18.65 3.26 -22.08
CA ASP A 241 -18.83 4.69 -21.87
C ASP A 241 -19.64 4.93 -20.59
N HIS A 242 -18.92 5.11 -19.48
CA HIS A 242 -19.50 5.49 -18.19
C HIS A 242 -19.34 7.01 -18.00
N ASN A 243 -20.07 7.82 -18.78
CA ASN A 243 -20.09 9.28 -18.67
C ASN A 243 -20.28 9.83 -17.24
N ASP A 244 -20.96 9.08 -16.37
CA ASP A 244 -21.24 9.44 -14.98
C ASP A 244 -20.32 8.78 -13.91
N GLU A 245 -19.18 8.19 -14.27
CA GLU A 245 -18.36 7.36 -13.33
C GLU A 245 -17.97 8.15 -12.07
N ARG A 246 -17.57 9.41 -12.24
CA ARG A 246 -17.25 10.33 -11.12
C ARG A 246 -18.45 10.57 -10.22
N ARG A 247 -19.65 10.70 -10.80
CA ARG A 247 -20.91 10.91 -10.06
C ARG A 247 -21.27 9.66 -9.26
N SER A 248 -21.08 8.47 -9.83
CA SER A 248 -21.28 7.20 -9.13
C SER A 248 -20.38 7.10 -7.89
N ILE A 249 -19.09 7.43 -8.02
CA ILE A 249 -18.14 7.46 -6.89
C ILE A 249 -18.57 8.47 -5.82
N LEU A 250 -18.99 9.68 -6.19
CA LEU A 250 -19.46 10.69 -5.23
C LEU A 250 -20.71 10.22 -4.47
N ARG A 251 -21.68 9.60 -5.16
CA ARG A 251 -22.89 9.05 -4.53
C ARG A 251 -22.57 7.89 -3.59
N LEU A 252 -21.64 7.00 -3.97
CA LEU A 252 -21.16 5.93 -3.10
C LEU A 252 -20.46 6.47 -1.86
N ALA A 253 -19.58 7.46 -2.00
CA ALA A 253 -18.92 8.11 -0.88
C ALA A 253 -19.94 8.74 0.09
N SER A 254 -20.96 9.41 -0.42
CA SER A 254 -22.07 9.95 0.39
C SER A 254 -22.85 8.84 1.12
N ALA A 255 -23.14 7.71 0.45
CA ALA A 255 -23.82 6.58 1.07
C ALA A 255 -22.99 5.89 2.17
N LEU A 256 -21.67 5.81 1.98
CA LEU A 256 -20.72 5.33 3.00
C LEU A 256 -20.72 6.27 4.21
N ARG A 257 -20.57 7.59 4.01
CA ARG A 257 -20.67 8.59 5.09
C ARG A 257 -21.98 8.48 5.87
N ASN A 258 -23.09 8.36 5.14
CA ASN A 258 -24.42 8.16 5.72
C ASN A 258 -24.57 6.85 6.53
N SER A 259 -23.66 5.89 6.33
CA SER A 259 -23.58 4.63 7.08
C SER A 259 -22.73 4.73 8.35
N GLY A 260 -21.98 5.83 8.55
CA GLY A 260 -21.17 6.08 9.75
C GLY A 260 -19.66 6.15 9.53
N PHE A 261 -19.19 6.19 8.28
CA PHE A 261 -17.79 6.49 7.96
C PHE A 261 -17.49 7.97 8.21
N LEU A 262 -16.30 8.26 8.73
CA LEU A 262 -15.85 9.64 8.97
C LEU A 262 -15.36 10.28 7.66
N HIS A 263 -15.45 11.60 7.58
CA HIS A 263 -14.88 12.33 6.43
C HIS A 263 -13.37 12.13 6.32
N SER A 264 -12.67 12.09 7.45
CA SER A 264 -11.22 11.83 7.50
C SER A 264 -10.82 10.42 7.08
N GLU A 265 -11.77 9.48 7.03
CA GLU A 265 -11.50 8.08 6.64
C GLU A 265 -11.78 7.84 5.15
N LEU A 266 -12.46 8.75 4.44
CA LEU A 266 -12.89 8.57 3.06
C LEU A 266 -12.31 9.62 2.14
N GLU A 267 -11.30 9.22 1.37
CA GLU A 267 -10.70 10.03 0.32
C GLU A 267 -11.39 9.75 -1.03
N VAL A 268 -11.84 10.79 -1.72
CA VAL A 268 -12.47 10.66 -3.04
C VAL A 268 -11.49 11.10 -4.11
N VAL A 269 -11.05 10.16 -4.95
CA VAL A 269 -10.02 10.36 -5.97
C VAL A 269 -10.64 10.24 -7.37
N ILE A 270 -11.04 11.37 -7.95
CA ILE A 270 -11.79 11.43 -9.23
C ILE A 270 -10.99 12.01 -10.41
N LYS A 271 -9.79 12.55 -10.16
CA LYS A 271 -8.89 13.15 -11.16
C LYS A 271 -7.83 12.13 -11.66
N THR A 272 -8.23 10.87 -11.79
CA THR A 272 -7.40 9.71 -12.20
C THR A 272 -8.02 9.00 -13.41
N ARG A 273 -7.25 8.10 -14.06
CA ARG A 273 -7.77 7.25 -15.16
C ARG A 273 -8.97 6.41 -14.70
N VAL A 274 -8.94 5.93 -13.46
CA VAL A 274 -10.01 5.19 -12.79
C VAL A 274 -10.39 5.95 -11.51
N PRO A 275 -11.54 6.65 -11.48
CA PRO A 275 -12.10 7.25 -10.28
C PRO A 275 -12.36 6.20 -9.20
N VAL A 276 -11.99 6.53 -7.95
CA VAL A 276 -12.20 5.65 -6.79
C VAL A 276 -12.61 6.44 -5.54
N VAL A 277 -13.32 5.80 -4.63
CA VAL A 277 -13.35 6.22 -3.22
C VAL A 277 -12.46 5.28 -2.43
N LYS A 278 -11.49 5.85 -1.72
CA LYS A 278 -10.55 5.15 -0.87
C LYS A 278 -10.96 5.30 0.58
N ARG A 279 -10.90 4.21 1.32
CA ARG A 279 -11.05 4.21 2.76
C ARG A 279 -9.69 3.93 3.37
N ALA A 280 -9.24 4.86 4.20
CA ALA A 280 -7.98 4.78 4.95
C ALA A 280 -8.23 4.98 6.46
N GLN A 281 -7.73 4.06 7.28
CA GLN A 281 -7.74 4.16 8.74
C GLN A 281 -6.60 5.07 9.23
N ASN A 282 -6.92 6.13 9.98
CA ASN A 282 -5.90 6.96 10.63
C ASN A 282 -5.06 6.18 11.65
N VAL A 283 -5.72 5.26 12.36
CA VAL A 283 -5.10 4.31 13.29
C VAL A 283 -5.66 2.94 12.93
N ARG A 284 -4.78 1.98 12.70
CA ARG A 284 -5.16 0.59 12.41
C ARG A 284 -5.02 -0.25 13.69
N PRO A 285 -6.14 -0.64 14.35
CA PRO A 285 -6.07 -1.54 15.47
C PRO A 285 -5.62 -2.94 15.01
N PRO A 286 -5.10 -3.80 15.92
CA PRO A 286 -4.88 -5.20 15.62
C PRO A 286 -6.15 -5.85 15.05
N LEU A 287 -5.99 -6.76 14.09
CA LEU A 287 -7.12 -7.49 13.52
C LEU A 287 -7.78 -8.34 14.61
N LEU A 288 -8.95 -7.91 15.06
CA LEU A 288 -9.79 -8.66 15.99
C LEU A 288 -10.90 -9.36 15.22
N LEU A 289 -10.98 -10.68 15.36
CA LEU A 289 -12.09 -11.43 14.80
C LEU A 289 -13.38 -11.06 15.55
N PRO A 290 -14.45 -10.68 14.85
CA PRO A 290 -15.72 -10.30 15.47
C PRO A 290 -16.31 -11.37 16.37
N ASP A 291 -16.79 -10.98 17.55
CA ASP A 291 -17.70 -11.82 18.34
C ASP A 291 -19.13 -11.62 17.84
N LEU A 292 -19.52 -12.43 16.85
CA LEU A 292 -20.84 -12.38 16.22
C LEU A 292 -21.98 -12.62 17.22
N MET A 293 -21.72 -13.17 18.41
CA MET A 293 -22.73 -13.40 19.44
C MET A 293 -23.16 -12.11 20.15
N GLN A 294 -22.33 -11.06 20.14
CA GLN A 294 -22.64 -9.77 20.78
C GLN A 294 -23.61 -8.90 19.97
N GLY A 295 -23.76 -9.19 18.67
CA GLY A 295 -24.58 -8.43 17.73
C GLY A 295 -24.13 -6.97 17.58
N TYR A 296 -24.95 -6.16 16.91
CA TYR A 296 -24.64 -4.77 16.58
C TYR A 296 -25.62 -3.84 17.29
N LYS A 297 -25.14 -2.74 17.88
CA LYS A 297 -25.99 -1.82 18.63
C LYS A 297 -25.87 -0.38 18.11
N ILE A 298 -27.02 0.25 17.92
CA ILE A 298 -27.14 1.66 17.55
C ILE A 298 -27.92 2.37 18.65
N GLU A 299 -27.35 3.43 19.20
CA GLU A 299 -28.04 4.30 20.14
C GLU A 299 -28.68 5.46 19.38
N TYR A 300 -29.93 5.76 19.73
CA TYR A 300 -30.72 6.87 19.24
C TYR A 300 -30.87 7.83 20.42
N CYS A 301 -30.27 9.02 20.30
CA CYS A 301 -30.41 10.11 21.25
C CYS A 301 -31.37 11.15 20.67
N PHE A 302 -32.46 11.41 21.36
CA PHE A 302 -33.46 12.39 20.99
C PHE A 302 -33.12 13.72 21.66
N LEU A 303 -32.93 14.78 20.88
CA LEU A 303 -32.63 16.11 21.40
C LEU A 303 -33.86 16.83 21.96
N GLU A 304 -35.04 16.38 21.57
CA GLU A 304 -36.35 16.86 21.98
C GLU A 304 -37.24 15.65 22.30
N GLU A 305 -38.31 15.84 23.08
CA GLU A 305 -39.25 14.75 23.38
C GLU A 305 -39.89 14.25 22.07
N PRO A 306 -39.74 12.97 21.71
CA PRO A 306 -40.26 12.46 20.45
C PRO A 306 -41.79 12.38 20.47
N ASP A 307 -42.43 12.58 19.32
CA ASP A 307 -43.86 12.31 19.18
C ASP A 307 -44.17 10.87 19.59
N ARG A 308 -45.06 10.71 20.58
CA ARG A 308 -45.35 9.40 21.18
C ARG A 308 -45.93 8.41 20.18
N GLY A 309 -46.73 8.88 19.22
CA GLY A 309 -47.31 8.05 18.16
C GLY A 309 -46.23 7.47 17.25
N ALA A 310 -45.40 8.35 16.69
CA ALA A 310 -44.28 7.98 15.84
C ALA A 310 -43.24 7.12 16.56
N TYR A 311 -42.95 7.41 17.83
CA TYR A 311 -42.02 6.62 18.65
C TYR A 311 -42.54 5.19 18.89
N ASN A 312 -43.82 5.05 19.27
CA ASN A 312 -44.46 3.76 19.49
C ASN A 312 -44.57 2.96 18.18
N GLU A 313 -44.89 3.61 17.06
CA GLU A 313 -44.90 2.96 15.76
C GLU A 313 -43.49 2.46 15.39
N PHE A 314 -42.46 3.31 15.53
CA PHE A 314 -41.08 2.97 15.22
C PHE A 314 -40.57 1.77 16.02
N THR A 315 -40.78 1.77 17.34
CA THR A 315 -40.38 0.67 18.23
C THR A 315 -41.17 -0.62 17.93
N THR A 316 -42.48 -0.51 17.68
CA THR A 316 -43.32 -1.65 17.27
C THR A 316 -42.85 -2.27 15.95
N VAL A 317 -42.50 -1.45 14.95
CA VAL A 317 -41.97 -1.91 13.67
C VAL A 317 -40.61 -2.58 13.86
N ALA A 318 -39.74 -2.04 14.72
CA ALA A 318 -38.46 -2.66 15.06
C ALA A 318 -38.65 -4.05 15.70
N MET A 319 -39.52 -4.17 16.71
CA MET A 319 -39.83 -5.44 17.37
C MET A 319 -40.43 -6.47 16.39
N LYS A 320 -41.37 -6.06 15.52
CA LYS A 320 -41.94 -6.92 14.46
C LYS A 320 -40.87 -7.46 13.51
N ARG A 321 -39.80 -6.69 13.27
CA ARG A 321 -38.64 -7.09 12.46
C ARG A 321 -37.58 -7.88 13.24
N LYS A 322 -37.89 -8.30 14.47
CA LYS A 322 -37.01 -9.04 15.38
C LYS A 322 -35.73 -8.26 15.71
N ILE A 323 -35.85 -6.94 15.85
CA ILE A 323 -34.78 -6.07 16.34
C ILE A 323 -35.02 -5.86 17.83
N GLY A 324 -33.99 -6.08 18.65
CA GLY A 324 -34.07 -5.84 20.08
C GLY A 324 -34.19 -4.34 20.35
N VAL A 325 -35.09 -3.94 21.24
CA VAL A 325 -35.33 -2.55 21.60
C VAL A 325 -35.07 -2.41 23.10
N MET A 326 -34.15 -1.53 23.49
CA MET A 326 -33.82 -1.23 24.88
C MET A 326 -34.01 0.27 25.11
N VAL A 327 -34.86 0.63 26.07
CA VAL A 327 -35.06 2.03 26.48
C VAL A 327 -34.05 2.30 27.59
N ASP A 328 -33.01 3.07 27.28
CA ASP A 328 -31.92 3.37 28.22
C ASP A 328 -32.18 4.66 29.02
N GLY A 329 -33.21 5.43 28.64
CA GLY A 329 -33.61 6.69 29.27
C GLY A 329 -34.81 7.32 28.56
N PRO A 330 -35.33 8.46 29.06
CA PRO A 330 -36.47 9.16 28.45
C PRO A 330 -36.16 9.70 27.04
N ASP A 331 -34.90 10.00 26.78
CA ASP A 331 -34.35 10.59 25.55
C ASP A 331 -33.39 9.63 24.81
N LYS A 332 -33.30 8.37 25.24
CA LYS A 332 -32.33 7.41 24.71
C LYS A 332 -32.93 6.03 24.45
N LEU A 333 -32.74 5.55 23.22
CA LEU A 333 -33.19 4.24 22.75
C LEU A 333 -32.03 3.49 22.10
N THR A 334 -31.73 2.28 22.55
CA THR A 334 -30.78 1.39 21.87
C THR A 334 -31.50 0.31 21.08
N LEU A 335 -31.15 0.19 19.80
CA LEU A 335 -31.56 -0.92 18.94
C LEU A 335 -30.44 -1.96 18.83
N HIS A 336 -30.78 -3.24 19.01
CA HIS A 336 -29.87 -4.38 18.90
C HIS A 336 -30.22 -5.24 17.69
N PHE A 337 -29.25 -5.41 16.80
CA PHE A 337 -29.37 -6.13 15.54
C PHE A 337 -28.53 -7.40 15.54
N ASN A 338 -29.06 -8.46 14.93
CA ASN A 338 -28.35 -9.72 14.76
C ASN A 338 -27.47 -9.78 13.49
N THR A 339 -27.52 -8.76 12.62
CA THR A 339 -26.78 -8.72 11.35
C THR A 339 -26.31 -7.29 11.05
N ALA A 340 -25.09 -7.13 10.54
CA ALA A 340 -24.52 -5.85 10.18
C ALA A 340 -25.34 -5.12 9.10
N GLN A 341 -25.88 -5.84 8.12
CA GLN A 341 -26.64 -5.27 6.99
C GLN A 341 -27.90 -4.55 7.48
N LYS A 342 -28.65 -5.15 8.42
CA LYS A 342 -29.81 -4.49 9.04
C LYS A 342 -29.39 -3.26 9.84
N ALA A 343 -28.31 -3.36 10.62
CA ALA A 343 -27.80 -2.25 11.42
C ALA A 343 -27.40 -1.06 10.52
N LEU A 344 -26.58 -1.29 9.49
CA LEU A 344 -26.18 -0.27 8.50
C LEU A 344 -27.40 0.38 7.84
N ARG A 345 -28.39 -0.43 7.42
CA ARG A 345 -29.64 0.09 6.84
C ARG A 345 -30.38 1.01 7.82
N TYR A 346 -30.55 0.59 9.07
CA TYR A 346 -31.23 1.39 10.09
C TYR A 346 -30.46 2.66 10.46
N TYR A 347 -29.13 2.61 10.47
CA TYR A 347 -28.29 3.78 10.70
C TYR A 347 -28.50 4.83 9.59
N ARG A 348 -28.48 4.40 8.33
CA ARG A 348 -28.70 5.26 7.16
C ARG A 348 -30.09 5.89 7.11
N THR A 349 -31.15 5.16 7.43
CA THR A 349 -32.54 5.64 7.25
C THR A 349 -32.97 6.60 8.35
N THR A 350 -33.50 7.76 8.01
CA THR A 350 -34.19 8.62 8.99
C THR A 350 -35.57 8.03 9.31
N PRO A 351 -35.92 7.77 10.59
CA PRO A 351 -37.24 7.29 10.94
C PRO A 351 -38.32 8.32 10.56
N LYS A 352 -39.42 7.87 9.97
CA LYS A 352 -40.54 8.75 9.64
C LYS A 352 -41.19 9.28 10.92
N GLY A 353 -41.51 10.57 10.95
CA GLY A 353 -42.20 11.21 12.08
C GLY A 353 -41.33 11.47 13.32
N LEU A 354 -40.04 11.09 13.30
CA LEU A 354 -39.12 11.36 14.41
C LEU A 354 -38.04 12.34 13.94
N GLY A 355 -38.05 13.55 14.51
CA GLY A 355 -37.05 14.61 14.32
C GLY A 355 -36.01 14.62 15.45
N GLY A 356 -34.96 15.42 15.30
CA GLY A 356 -34.00 15.68 16.39
C GLY A 356 -33.21 14.47 16.86
N ILE A 357 -32.97 13.46 16.02
CA ILE A 357 -32.25 12.24 16.39
C ILE A 357 -30.77 12.33 16.04
N VAL A 358 -29.91 12.13 17.03
CA VAL A 358 -28.50 11.78 16.83
C VAL A 358 -28.35 10.26 16.95
N LYS A 359 -27.74 9.62 15.94
CA LYS A 359 -27.47 8.18 15.98
C LYS A 359 -25.99 7.92 16.22
N THR A 360 -25.68 6.99 17.10
CA THR A 360 -24.31 6.59 17.39
C THR A 360 -24.18 5.08 17.36
N TRP A 361 -23.06 4.59 16.81
CA TRP A 361 -22.67 3.21 17.04
C TRP A 361 -22.24 3.07 18.50
N LYS A 362 -22.77 2.08 19.22
CA LYS A 362 -22.51 1.94 20.65
C LYS A 362 -21.05 1.55 20.91
N SER A 363 -20.35 2.33 21.72
CA SER A 363 -18.95 2.06 22.10
C SER A 363 -18.82 0.71 22.83
N GLY A 364 -17.68 0.02 22.62
CA GLY A 364 -17.41 -1.28 23.23
C GLY A 364 -18.21 -2.46 22.67
N HIS A 365 -18.99 -2.25 21.61
CA HIS A 365 -19.72 -3.30 20.89
C HIS A 365 -19.18 -3.51 19.47
N GLN A 366 -19.51 -4.66 18.89
CA GLN A 366 -19.11 -5.02 17.54
C GLN A 366 -19.59 -3.98 16.51
N LEU A 367 -18.64 -3.48 15.73
CA LEU A 367 -18.91 -2.68 14.53
C LEU A 367 -19.06 -3.58 13.30
N PRO A 368 -19.84 -3.18 12.28
CA PRO A 368 -19.80 -3.81 10.96
C PRO A 368 -18.38 -3.98 10.42
N ASP A 369 -18.08 -5.16 9.85
CA ASP A 369 -16.75 -5.53 9.34
C ASP A 369 -16.17 -4.54 8.32
N ILE A 370 -17.02 -3.87 7.53
CA ILE A 370 -16.59 -2.84 6.57
C ILE A 370 -15.89 -1.65 7.24
N PHE A 371 -16.07 -1.43 8.55
CA PHE A 371 -15.34 -0.42 9.32
C PHE A 371 -13.98 -0.90 9.82
N SER A 372 -13.63 -2.17 9.62
CA SER A 372 -12.38 -2.77 10.12
C SER A 372 -11.32 -2.95 9.04
N ILE A 373 -11.64 -2.70 7.77
CA ILE A 373 -10.74 -2.89 6.63
C ILE A 373 -10.51 -1.60 5.86
N ASP A 374 -9.29 -1.42 5.36
CA ASP A 374 -8.97 -0.45 4.31
C ASP A 374 -9.40 -0.99 2.95
N PHE A 375 -9.90 -0.11 2.08
CA PHE A 375 -10.40 -0.53 0.78
C PHE A 375 -10.50 0.61 -0.24
N ASP A 376 -10.39 0.25 -1.52
CA ASP A 376 -10.69 1.12 -2.65
C ASP A 376 -11.98 0.64 -3.34
N VAL A 377 -12.89 1.55 -3.70
CA VAL A 377 -14.09 1.23 -4.49
C VAL A 377 -14.05 1.97 -5.83
N SER A 378 -14.09 1.21 -6.92
CA SER A 378 -14.22 1.70 -8.29
C SER A 378 -15.59 1.36 -8.89
N CYS A 379 -15.82 1.71 -10.16
CA CYS A 379 -17.02 1.30 -10.92
C CYS A 379 -16.64 0.65 -12.28
N ARG A 380 -15.53 -0.09 -12.34
CA ARG A 380 -15.05 -0.77 -13.58
C ARG A 380 -14.96 -2.29 -13.43
N PRO A 381 -15.26 -3.06 -14.48
CA PRO A 381 -15.24 -4.53 -14.42
C PRO A 381 -13.85 -5.15 -14.62
N LEU A 382 -12.93 -4.47 -15.29
CA LEU A 382 -11.64 -5.05 -15.71
C LEU A 382 -10.79 -5.60 -14.55
N GLY A 383 -10.74 -4.90 -13.42
CA GLY A 383 -10.03 -5.38 -12.23
C GLY A 383 -10.51 -6.74 -11.74
N VAL A 384 -11.83 -7.01 -11.86
CA VAL A 384 -12.44 -8.30 -11.52
C VAL A 384 -11.93 -9.38 -12.46
N ARG A 385 -12.06 -9.18 -13.77
CA ARG A 385 -11.61 -10.14 -14.80
C ARG A 385 -10.14 -10.48 -14.65
N ASN A 386 -9.29 -9.47 -14.49
CA ASN A 386 -7.84 -9.65 -14.33
C ASN A 386 -7.53 -10.47 -13.08
N SER A 387 -8.21 -10.21 -11.97
CA SER A 387 -7.96 -10.90 -10.70
C SER A 387 -8.42 -12.36 -10.73
N TRP A 388 -9.56 -12.65 -11.38
CA TRP A 388 -10.02 -14.03 -11.59
C TRP A 388 -9.15 -14.80 -12.58
N PHE A 389 -8.59 -14.11 -13.59
CA PHE A 389 -7.61 -14.71 -14.48
C PHE A 389 -6.32 -15.07 -13.74
N MET A 390 -5.77 -14.15 -12.95
CA MET A 390 -4.60 -14.44 -12.11
C MET A 390 -4.88 -15.56 -11.11
N ARG A 391 -6.10 -15.62 -10.57
CA ARG A 391 -6.53 -16.70 -9.68
C ARG A 391 -6.43 -18.07 -10.34
N GLN A 392 -6.76 -18.22 -11.63
CA GLN A 392 -6.65 -19.51 -12.33
C GLN A 392 -5.22 -20.05 -12.37
N TYR A 393 -4.22 -19.16 -12.43
CA TYR A 393 -2.82 -19.54 -12.36
C TYR A 393 -2.38 -19.83 -10.93
N LEU A 394 -2.72 -18.93 -10.01
CA LEU A 394 -2.29 -19.01 -8.61
C LEU A 394 -2.95 -20.17 -7.86
N SER A 395 -4.12 -20.65 -8.28
CA SER A 395 -4.74 -21.84 -7.68
C SER A 395 -4.05 -23.14 -8.04
N GLN A 396 -3.26 -23.21 -9.12
CA GLN A 396 -2.69 -24.47 -9.61
C GLN A 396 -1.63 -25.06 -8.68
N ARG A 397 -0.80 -24.20 -8.07
CA ARG A 397 0.37 -24.64 -7.28
C ARG A 397 0.64 -23.73 -6.07
N PRO A 398 0.96 -24.26 -4.87
CA PRO A 398 1.35 -23.45 -3.72
C PRO A 398 2.60 -22.58 -3.96
N VAL A 399 3.59 -23.07 -4.72
CA VAL A 399 4.79 -22.29 -5.09
C VAL A 399 4.43 -20.98 -5.81
N ALA A 400 3.36 -21.00 -6.63
CA ALA A 400 2.91 -19.81 -7.34
C ALA A 400 2.40 -18.74 -6.37
N ARG A 401 1.65 -19.13 -5.34
CA ARG A 401 1.09 -18.21 -4.32
C ARG A 401 2.17 -17.71 -3.36
N ALA A 402 2.92 -18.63 -2.76
CA ALA A 402 3.97 -18.31 -1.81
C ALA A 402 5.10 -17.49 -2.46
N GLY A 403 5.54 -17.89 -3.66
CA GLY A 403 6.53 -17.15 -4.44
C GLY A 403 6.05 -15.75 -4.81
N LEU A 404 4.78 -15.60 -5.24
CA LEU A 404 4.22 -14.28 -5.53
C LEU A 404 4.15 -13.39 -4.28
N ALA A 405 3.72 -13.93 -3.14
CA ALA A 405 3.64 -13.18 -1.88
C ALA A 405 5.01 -12.65 -1.48
N PHE A 406 6.06 -13.46 -1.63
CA PHE A 406 7.44 -13.03 -1.42
C PHE A 406 7.89 -11.98 -2.43
N LEU A 407 7.71 -12.20 -3.74
CA LEU A 407 8.13 -11.28 -4.79
C LEU A 407 7.38 -9.93 -4.72
N LYS A 408 6.13 -9.91 -4.25
CA LYS A 408 5.40 -8.66 -3.96
C LYS A 408 6.05 -7.88 -2.82
N ARG A 409 6.55 -8.56 -1.77
CA ARG A 409 7.31 -7.91 -0.69
C ARG A 409 8.67 -7.41 -1.17
N TRP A 410 9.45 -8.27 -1.84
CA TRP A 410 10.75 -7.92 -2.41
C TRP A 410 10.63 -6.70 -3.34
N SER A 411 9.71 -6.74 -4.31
CA SER A 411 9.56 -5.67 -5.29
C SER A 411 9.18 -4.32 -4.69
N LYS A 412 8.41 -4.30 -3.58
CA LYS A 412 8.13 -3.07 -2.82
C LYS A 412 9.37 -2.55 -2.09
N ARG A 413 10.14 -3.46 -1.46
CA ARG A 413 11.36 -3.11 -0.72
C ARG A 413 12.49 -2.63 -1.62
N SER A 414 12.70 -3.27 -2.78
CA SER A 414 13.65 -2.83 -3.79
C SER A 414 13.22 -1.54 -4.52
N GLY A 415 11.97 -1.12 -4.36
CA GLY A 415 11.43 0.12 -4.94
C GLY A 415 10.90 0.02 -6.35
N ILE A 416 11.01 -1.16 -7.00
CA ILE A 416 10.51 -1.36 -8.37
C ILE A 416 8.98 -1.47 -8.44
N ASN A 417 8.31 -1.79 -7.32
CA ASN A 417 6.85 -1.80 -7.20
C ASN A 417 6.39 -0.50 -6.54
N ASN A 418 6.29 0.55 -7.35
CA ASN A 418 5.90 1.89 -6.93
C ASN A 418 5.16 2.63 -8.05
N GLY A 419 3.94 2.18 -8.34
CA GLY A 419 3.10 2.75 -9.40
C GLY A 419 2.83 4.26 -9.25
N LEU A 420 2.82 4.80 -8.02
CA LEU A 420 2.67 6.24 -7.77
C LEU A 420 3.83 7.07 -8.32
N ARG A 421 5.03 6.47 -8.38
CA ARG A 421 6.24 7.07 -8.98
C ARG A 421 6.49 6.57 -10.40
N GLY A 422 5.51 5.93 -11.04
CA GLY A 422 5.64 5.43 -12.41
C GLY A 422 6.53 4.19 -12.58
N TYR A 423 6.78 3.46 -11.50
CA TYR A 423 7.38 2.12 -11.58
C TYR A 423 6.30 1.04 -11.76
N LEU A 424 6.66 -0.24 -11.60
CA LEU A 424 5.72 -1.35 -11.74
C LEU A 424 4.64 -1.33 -10.66
N THR A 425 3.54 -2.00 -10.95
CA THR A 425 2.47 -2.30 -9.97
C THR A 425 2.60 -3.73 -9.46
N SER A 426 1.90 -4.05 -8.37
CA SER A 426 1.82 -5.44 -7.88
C SER A 426 1.20 -6.39 -8.92
N TYR A 427 0.32 -5.87 -9.78
CA TYR A 427 -0.27 -6.63 -10.88
C TYR A 427 0.75 -6.93 -12.00
N ALA A 428 1.58 -5.96 -12.38
CA ALA A 428 2.68 -6.19 -13.33
C ALA A 428 3.68 -7.23 -12.80
N VAL A 429 4.04 -7.17 -11.51
CA VAL A 429 4.88 -8.19 -10.84
C VAL A 429 4.21 -9.57 -10.86
N THR A 430 2.88 -9.63 -10.72
CA THR A 430 2.13 -10.88 -10.80
C THR A 430 2.22 -11.49 -12.21
N ILE A 431 2.05 -10.68 -13.25
CA ILE A 431 2.18 -11.13 -14.65
C ILE A 431 3.61 -11.62 -14.93
N LEU A 432 4.63 -10.89 -14.47
CA LEU A 432 6.02 -11.32 -14.61
C LEU A 432 6.24 -12.70 -13.95
N TRP A 433 5.72 -12.89 -12.75
CA TRP A 433 5.86 -14.16 -12.05
C TRP A 433 5.14 -15.31 -12.77
N VAL A 434 3.89 -15.11 -13.17
CA VAL A 434 3.09 -16.12 -13.88
C VAL A 434 3.73 -16.48 -15.22
N TYR A 435 4.15 -15.47 -16.00
CA TYR A 435 4.83 -15.70 -17.28
C TYR A 435 6.10 -16.54 -17.10
N TYR A 436 6.93 -16.19 -16.12
CA TYR A 436 8.14 -16.96 -15.82
C TYR A 436 7.82 -18.42 -15.46
N LEU A 437 6.84 -18.65 -14.58
CA LEU A 437 6.46 -20.00 -14.19
C LEU A 437 5.88 -20.82 -15.36
N LEU A 438 5.17 -20.18 -16.29
CA LEU A 438 4.73 -20.81 -17.54
C LEU A 438 5.91 -21.21 -18.41
N ARG A 439 6.88 -20.32 -18.61
CA ARG A 439 8.10 -20.62 -19.39
C ARG A 439 8.94 -21.72 -18.74
N ARG A 440 8.86 -21.87 -17.41
CA ARG A 440 9.49 -22.94 -16.66
C ARG A 440 8.72 -24.27 -16.71
N GLY A 441 7.47 -24.28 -17.17
CA GLY A 441 6.61 -25.47 -17.16
C GLY A 441 6.05 -25.83 -15.78
N VAL A 442 6.09 -24.91 -14.81
CA VAL A 442 5.53 -25.12 -13.46
C VAL A 442 4.01 -24.93 -13.48
N LEU A 443 3.51 -24.06 -14.36
CA LEU A 443 2.08 -23.79 -14.55
C LEU A 443 1.61 -24.26 -15.92
N GLN A 444 0.30 -24.53 -16.01
CA GLN A 444 -0.39 -24.76 -17.27
C GLN A 444 -1.02 -23.46 -17.75
N TYR A 445 -0.92 -23.22 -19.07
CA TYR A 445 -1.51 -22.06 -19.71
C TYR A 445 -3.03 -22.01 -19.52
N VAL A 446 -3.54 -20.81 -19.29
CA VAL A 446 -4.96 -20.49 -19.21
C VAL A 446 -5.26 -19.47 -20.30
N ASP A 447 -6.19 -19.80 -21.18
CA ASP A 447 -6.66 -18.89 -22.23
C ASP A 447 -7.49 -17.75 -21.60
N PRO A 448 -7.07 -16.47 -21.75
CA PRO A 448 -7.83 -15.34 -21.21
C PRO A 448 -9.25 -15.24 -21.77
N ALA A 449 -9.52 -15.75 -22.98
CA ALA A 449 -10.86 -15.75 -23.58
C ALA A 449 -11.88 -16.57 -22.75
N LEU A 450 -11.41 -17.55 -21.96
CA LEU A 450 -12.25 -18.40 -21.12
C LEU A 450 -12.69 -17.72 -19.81
N ILE A 451 -12.12 -16.57 -19.46
CA ILE A 451 -12.47 -15.86 -18.22
C ILE A 451 -13.59 -14.88 -18.48
N HIS A 452 -14.73 -15.09 -17.81
CA HIS A 452 -15.85 -14.15 -17.84
C HIS A 452 -15.47 -12.80 -17.20
N PRO A 453 -16.00 -11.66 -17.70
CA PRO A 453 -15.71 -10.33 -17.15
C PRO A 453 -15.95 -10.17 -15.65
N VAL A 454 -16.99 -10.83 -15.14
CA VAL A 454 -17.31 -10.90 -13.71
C VAL A 454 -17.80 -12.31 -13.36
N PRO A 455 -17.61 -12.78 -12.12
CA PRO A 455 -18.19 -14.03 -11.68
C PRO A 455 -19.72 -13.93 -11.68
N SER A 456 -20.41 -15.06 -11.86
CA SER A 456 -21.87 -15.11 -11.74
C SER A 456 -22.31 -14.65 -10.34
N THR A 457 -23.56 -14.18 -10.21
CA THR A 457 -24.13 -13.79 -8.90
C THR A 457 -24.12 -14.93 -7.88
N THR A 458 -24.14 -16.19 -8.34
CA THR A 458 -23.98 -17.39 -7.51
C THR A 458 -22.52 -17.68 -7.10
N GLN A 459 -21.53 -16.96 -7.63
CA GLN A 459 -20.09 -17.11 -7.40
C GLN A 459 -19.43 -15.85 -6.81
N GLN A 460 -20.21 -14.95 -6.21
CA GLN A 460 -19.68 -13.75 -5.56
C GLN A 460 -18.79 -14.06 -4.35
N GLU A 461 -19.03 -15.21 -3.73
CA GLU A 461 -18.20 -15.71 -2.65
C GLU A 461 -16.87 -16.23 -3.23
N VAL A 462 -15.79 -15.53 -2.93
CA VAL A 462 -14.43 -15.91 -3.35
C VAL A 462 -13.94 -17.02 -2.41
N PRO A 463 -13.64 -18.24 -2.88
CA PRO A 463 -13.18 -19.29 -1.96
C PRO A 463 -11.82 -18.94 -1.34
N TYR A 464 -11.65 -19.27 -0.07
CA TYR A 464 -10.33 -19.23 0.56
C TYR A 464 -9.41 -20.29 -0.07
N ILE A 465 -8.17 -19.91 -0.36
CA ILE A 465 -7.10 -20.81 -0.80
C ILE A 465 -5.90 -20.61 0.12
N PRO A 466 -5.47 -21.65 0.84
CA PRO A 466 -4.26 -21.62 1.65
C PRO A 466 -3.01 -21.17 0.88
N LEU A 467 -2.27 -20.22 1.45
CA LEU A 467 -1.05 -19.69 0.84
C LEU A 467 0.01 -20.77 0.63
N LEU A 468 0.23 -21.65 1.62
CA LEU A 468 1.26 -22.70 1.60
C LEU A 468 0.75 -24.09 1.19
N GLY A 469 -0.56 -24.23 0.91
CA GLY A 469 -1.18 -25.51 0.55
C GLY A 469 -2.21 -25.99 1.58
N ASP A 470 -3.00 -26.99 1.22
CA ASP A 470 -4.21 -27.40 1.96
C ASP A 470 -3.94 -27.87 3.39
N GLU A 471 -2.73 -28.36 3.66
CA GLU A 471 -2.30 -28.76 5.01
C GLU A 471 -2.02 -27.54 5.92
N TRP A 472 -2.03 -26.32 5.39
CA TRP A 472 -1.66 -25.10 6.09
C TRP A 472 -2.67 -23.96 5.91
N THR A 473 -3.76 -23.98 6.68
CA THR A 473 -4.87 -23.01 6.57
C THR A 473 -4.60 -21.64 7.23
N GLY A 474 -3.35 -21.19 7.21
CA GLY A 474 -2.90 -19.90 7.76
C GLY A 474 -2.79 -19.86 9.29
N GLY A 475 -2.28 -18.74 9.79
CA GLY A 475 -2.24 -18.40 11.23
C GLY A 475 -1.21 -19.15 12.07
N ALA A 476 -0.26 -19.85 11.46
CA ALA A 476 0.75 -20.59 12.20
C ALA A 476 2.15 -19.97 12.10
N SER A 477 2.97 -20.26 13.10
CA SER A 477 4.18 -19.51 13.38
C SER A 477 5.30 -19.86 12.43
N MET A 478 6.26 -18.96 12.31
CA MET A 478 7.42 -19.17 11.45
C MET A 478 8.21 -20.44 11.81
N GLU A 479 8.43 -20.69 13.10
CA GLU A 479 9.13 -21.88 13.59
C GLU A 479 8.43 -23.18 13.15
N SER A 480 7.11 -23.23 13.27
CA SER A 480 6.33 -24.40 12.87
C SER A 480 6.37 -24.69 11.36
N VAL A 481 6.54 -23.65 10.54
CA VAL A 481 6.71 -23.80 9.08
C VAL A 481 8.12 -24.30 8.74
N SER A 482 9.14 -23.78 9.40
CA SER A 482 10.55 -24.10 9.13
C SER A 482 10.90 -25.56 9.41
N GLU A 483 10.31 -26.14 10.45
CA GLU A 483 10.56 -27.52 10.89
C GLU A 483 9.65 -28.56 10.20
N SER A 484 8.66 -28.11 9.44
CA SER A 484 7.69 -29.00 8.80
C SER A 484 8.30 -29.78 7.64
N SER A 485 8.36 -31.10 7.79
CA SER A 485 8.75 -32.01 6.69
C SER A 485 7.75 -32.00 5.53
N ALA A 486 6.47 -31.69 5.79
CA ALA A 486 5.44 -31.61 4.77
C ALA A 486 5.65 -30.43 3.80
N LEU A 487 6.40 -29.39 4.22
CA LEU A 487 6.72 -28.23 3.40
C LEU A 487 8.10 -28.31 2.73
N ALA A 488 8.82 -29.43 2.88
CA ALA A 488 10.17 -29.59 2.34
C ALA A 488 10.21 -29.45 0.81
N GLU A 489 9.26 -30.05 0.09
CA GLU A 489 9.16 -29.95 -1.38
C GLU A 489 8.85 -28.52 -1.81
N LEU A 490 7.88 -27.87 -1.16
CA LEU A 490 7.55 -26.46 -1.44
C LEU A 490 8.75 -25.56 -1.19
N ARG A 491 9.49 -25.76 -0.10
CA ARG A 491 10.70 -25.01 0.25
C ARG A 491 11.74 -25.11 -0.86
N GLU A 492 12.02 -26.31 -1.35
CA GLU A 492 12.97 -26.53 -2.44
C GLU A 492 12.49 -25.87 -3.74
N GLU A 493 11.21 -26.04 -4.08
CA GLU A 493 10.60 -25.46 -5.27
C GLU A 493 10.63 -23.92 -5.23
N LEU A 494 10.38 -23.32 -4.06
CA LEU A 494 10.47 -21.87 -3.83
C LEU A 494 11.88 -21.35 -4.05
N GLY A 495 12.89 -22.00 -3.45
CA GLY A 495 14.29 -21.60 -3.62
C GLY A 495 14.71 -21.64 -5.08
N SER A 496 14.35 -22.72 -5.78
CA SER A 496 14.64 -22.88 -7.21
C SER A 496 13.89 -21.88 -8.10
N CYS A 497 12.58 -21.71 -7.88
CA CYS A 497 11.77 -20.83 -8.71
C CYS A 497 12.15 -19.35 -8.52
N VAL A 498 12.34 -18.88 -7.27
CA VAL A 498 12.63 -17.47 -6.99
C VAL A 498 14.02 -17.09 -7.49
N ALA A 499 15.04 -17.95 -7.30
CA ALA A 499 16.36 -17.70 -7.87
C ALA A 499 16.30 -17.61 -9.40
N GLY A 500 15.62 -18.58 -10.03
CA GLY A 500 15.46 -18.61 -11.48
C GLY A 500 14.65 -17.42 -12.02
N PHE A 501 13.71 -16.86 -11.26
CA PHE A 501 12.98 -15.65 -11.66
C PHE A 501 13.91 -14.45 -11.81
N PHE A 502 14.84 -14.26 -10.87
CA PHE A 502 15.81 -13.17 -10.96
C PHE A 502 16.75 -13.34 -12.16
N ALA A 503 17.28 -14.54 -12.36
CA ALA A 503 18.12 -14.85 -13.50
C ALA A 503 17.37 -14.73 -14.84
N PHE A 504 16.12 -15.19 -14.91
CA PHE A 504 15.30 -15.17 -16.11
C PHE A 504 15.06 -13.75 -16.61
N TYR A 505 14.64 -12.83 -15.73
CA TYR A 505 14.36 -11.45 -16.15
C TYR A 505 15.60 -10.59 -16.36
N LEU A 506 16.73 -10.98 -15.80
CA LEU A 506 18.02 -10.40 -16.14
C LEU A 506 18.48 -10.80 -17.55
N ALA A 507 18.20 -12.04 -17.96
CA ALA A 507 18.53 -12.55 -19.30
C ALA A 507 17.41 -12.36 -20.34
N PHE A 508 16.26 -11.83 -19.94
CA PHE A 508 15.11 -11.67 -20.84
C PHE A 508 15.44 -10.62 -21.92
N PRO A 509 15.22 -10.92 -23.21
CA PRO A 509 15.55 -10.01 -24.30
C PRO A 509 14.49 -8.90 -24.42
N TRP A 510 14.54 -7.94 -23.51
CA TRP A 510 13.61 -6.81 -23.40
C TRP A 510 13.53 -5.95 -24.66
N ASP A 511 14.61 -5.90 -25.45
CA ASP A 511 14.66 -5.12 -26.69
C ASP A 511 13.84 -5.74 -27.83
N GLU A 512 13.50 -7.03 -27.74
CA GLU A 512 12.81 -7.77 -28.79
C GLU A 512 11.44 -8.28 -28.32
N ARG A 513 11.35 -8.76 -27.07
CA ARG A 513 10.22 -9.54 -26.58
C ARG A 513 9.32 -8.78 -25.62
N VAL A 514 8.08 -9.22 -25.58
CA VAL A 514 7.02 -8.74 -24.68
C VAL A 514 6.62 -9.86 -23.75
N VAL A 515 6.50 -9.54 -22.45
CA VAL A 515 5.88 -10.45 -21.49
C VAL A 515 4.37 -10.44 -21.73
N SER A 516 3.84 -11.54 -22.28
CA SER A 516 2.41 -11.67 -22.60
C SER A 516 1.85 -12.99 -22.10
N LEU A 517 0.63 -12.93 -21.55
CA LEU A 517 -0.17 -14.09 -21.19
C LEU A 517 -1.32 -14.34 -22.20
N ARG A 518 -1.36 -13.60 -23.32
CA ARG A 518 -2.42 -13.72 -24.34
C ARG A 518 -2.21 -14.90 -25.28
N VAL A 519 -0.98 -15.42 -25.39
CA VAL A 519 -0.63 -16.53 -26.28
C VAL A 519 -0.15 -17.74 -25.49
N SER A 520 -0.55 -18.95 -25.91
CA SER A 520 -0.13 -20.21 -25.28
C SER A 520 1.28 -20.64 -25.68
N HIS A 521 1.68 -20.30 -26.90
CA HIS A 521 2.95 -20.67 -27.51
C HIS A 521 3.47 -19.52 -28.39
N GLY A 522 4.79 -19.52 -28.62
CA GLY A 522 5.47 -18.45 -29.34
C GLY A 522 5.81 -17.27 -28.44
N ASP A 523 6.75 -16.45 -28.89
CA ASP A 523 7.14 -15.23 -28.22
C ASP A 523 6.43 -14.05 -28.89
N VAL A 524 5.82 -13.17 -28.10
CA VAL A 524 5.27 -11.91 -28.60
C VAL A 524 6.42 -10.92 -28.73
N THR A 525 6.55 -10.27 -29.88
CA THR A 525 7.63 -9.30 -30.13
C THR A 525 7.11 -7.87 -30.06
N ARG A 526 8.00 -6.92 -29.78
CA ARG A 526 7.67 -5.50 -29.75
C ARG A 526 7.20 -5.00 -31.11
N GLU A 527 7.80 -5.49 -32.19
CA GLU A 527 7.41 -5.17 -33.56
C GLU A 527 5.97 -5.60 -33.83
N SER A 528 5.58 -6.79 -33.37
CA SER A 528 4.23 -7.32 -33.59
C SER A 528 3.12 -6.49 -32.94
N LEU A 529 3.45 -5.77 -31.85
CA LEU A 529 2.52 -4.87 -31.16
C LEU A 529 2.74 -3.38 -31.52
N GLY A 530 3.72 -3.05 -32.36
CA GLY A 530 4.10 -1.66 -32.63
C GLY A 530 4.73 -0.94 -31.42
N TRP A 531 5.14 -1.67 -30.38
CA TRP A 531 5.72 -1.15 -29.14
C TRP A 531 7.21 -0.85 -29.27
N LEU A 532 7.52 -0.01 -30.25
CA LEU A 532 8.87 0.40 -30.62
C LEU A 532 9.22 1.75 -29.99
N GLN A 533 10.52 2.02 -29.87
CA GLN A 533 10.99 3.31 -29.34
C GLN A 533 10.46 4.52 -30.12
N ALA A 534 10.26 4.38 -31.45
CA ALA A 534 9.70 5.44 -32.29
C ALA A 534 8.22 5.77 -31.98
N ALA A 535 7.50 4.87 -31.28
CA ALA A 535 6.12 5.06 -30.87
C ALA A 535 5.99 5.59 -29.43
N GLU A 536 7.10 5.88 -28.73
CA GLU A 536 7.08 6.44 -27.38
C GLU A 536 6.46 7.85 -27.36
N VAL A 537 5.65 8.12 -26.34
CA VAL A 537 4.97 9.42 -26.17
C VAL A 537 5.74 10.25 -25.16
N LEU A 538 6.35 11.34 -25.63
CA LEU A 538 6.97 12.35 -24.78
C LEU A 538 5.95 13.44 -24.47
N SER A 539 5.65 13.64 -23.18
CA SER A 539 4.75 14.69 -22.70
C SER A 539 5.34 15.40 -21.49
N ASN A 540 5.04 16.70 -21.33
CA ASN A 540 5.41 17.46 -20.13
C ASN A 540 4.69 16.94 -18.88
N ARG A 541 3.57 16.25 -19.04
CA ARG A 541 2.84 15.59 -17.95
C ARG A 541 3.30 14.15 -17.85
N LEU A 542 3.96 13.81 -16.74
CA LEU A 542 4.47 12.45 -16.48
C LEU A 542 3.44 11.34 -16.73
N ARG A 543 2.18 11.56 -16.36
CA ARG A 543 1.09 10.59 -16.52
C ARG A 543 0.72 10.28 -17.98
N GLU A 544 1.06 11.17 -18.91
CA GLU A 544 0.78 11.05 -20.34
C GLU A 544 1.99 10.47 -21.09
N ARG A 545 3.14 10.31 -20.43
CA ARG A 545 4.32 9.67 -21.02
C ARG A 545 4.12 8.17 -21.18
N VAL A 546 4.55 7.64 -22.31
CA VAL A 546 4.51 6.22 -22.65
C VAL A 546 5.88 5.78 -23.15
N TRP A 547 6.44 4.76 -22.50
CA TRP A 547 7.73 4.16 -22.79
C TRP A 547 7.56 2.68 -23.14
N TYR A 548 8.41 2.16 -24.02
CA TYR A 548 8.39 0.76 -24.43
C TYR A 548 9.73 0.07 -24.12
N ARG A 549 10.23 0.29 -22.89
CA ARG A 549 11.49 -0.27 -22.39
C ARG A 549 11.31 -1.65 -21.75
N MET A 550 10.35 -1.77 -20.84
CA MET A 550 9.92 -3.03 -20.26
C MET A 550 8.50 -3.31 -20.74
N CYS A 551 8.34 -4.14 -21.76
CA CYS A 551 7.05 -4.40 -22.38
C CYS A 551 6.35 -5.57 -21.67
N ILE A 552 5.24 -5.27 -20.99
CA ILE A 552 4.41 -6.23 -20.27
C ILE A 552 2.97 -5.99 -20.71
N GLU A 553 2.40 -6.93 -21.44
CA GLU A 553 1.07 -6.79 -22.04
C GLU A 553 -0.04 -7.09 -21.03
N ASP A 554 -1.01 -6.18 -20.91
CA ASP A 554 -2.24 -6.49 -20.19
C ASP A 554 -3.08 -7.52 -20.98
N PRO A 555 -3.59 -8.59 -20.34
CA PRO A 555 -4.34 -9.64 -21.03
C PRO A 555 -5.70 -9.22 -21.62
N TYR A 556 -6.27 -8.09 -21.20
CA TYR A 556 -7.63 -7.68 -21.58
C TYR A 556 -7.79 -6.22 -22.01
N GLU A 557 -6.91 -5.33 -21.58
CA GLU A 557 -6.84 -3.97 -22.10
C GLU A 557 -5.91 -3.92 -23.31
N ASP A 558 -6.47 -3.62 -24.48
CA ASP A 558 -5.70 -3.52 -25.72
C ASP A 558 -4.75 -2.31 -25.68
N ASP A 559 -3.59 -2.48 -26.32
CA ASP A 559 -2.52 -1.48 -26.37
C ASP A 559 -2.09 -0.93 -25.00
N LEU A 560 -2.19 -1.77 -23.96
CA LEU A 560 -1.78 -1.41 -22.60
C LEU A 560 -0.49 -2.11 -22.19
N ASN A 561 0.63 -1.40 -22.32
CA ASN A 561 1.86 -1.77 -21.65
C ASN A 561 1.79 -1.40 -20.15
N LEU A 562 1.96 -2.39 -19.27
CA LEU A 562 2.02 -2.20 -17.82
C LEU A 562 3.34 -1.56 -17.36
N GLY A 563 4.40 -1.64 -18.17
CA GLY A 563 5.67 -0.96 -17.97
C GLY A 563 5.77 0.42 -18.61
N ARG A 564 4.67 0.99 -19.15
CA ARG A 564 4.67 2.23 -19.95
C ARG A 564 5.23 3.49 -19.26
N HIS A 565 5.40 3.49 -17.95
CA HIS A 565 5.94 4.64 -17.22
C HIS A 565 7.42 4.47 -16.82
N LEU A 566 8.04 3.37 -17.22
CA LEU A 566 9.47 3.12 -17.04
C LEU A 566 10.28 3.81 -18.13
N SER A 567 10.71 5.03 -17.82
CA SER A 567 11.74 5.73 -18.60
C SER A 567 13.04 4.92 -18.66
N PRO A 568 13.99 5.24 -19.57
CA PRO A 568 15.25 4.53 -19.66
C PRO A 568 16.00 4.41 -18.33
N ASP A 569 16.07 5.48 -17.54
CA ASP A 569 16.75 5.48 -16.24
C ASP A 569 16.01 4.62 -15.21
N LYS A 570 14.67 4.65 -15.18
CA LYS A 570 13.86 3.77 -14.32
C LYS A 570 13.98 2.31 -14.71
N PHE A 571 14.00 2.02 -16.01
CA PHE A 571 14.18 0.66 -16.51
C PHE A 571 15.56 0.11 -16.12
N ALA A 572 16.62 0.91 -16.27
CA ALA A 572 17.96 0.54 -15.82
C ALA A 572 18.00 0.27 -14.30
N PHE A 573 17.32 1.10 -13.50
CA PHE A 573 17.18 0.84 -12.06
C PHE A 573 16.45 -0.47 -11.78
N VAL A 574 15.33 -0.74 -12.47
CA VAL A 574 14.56 -1.99 -12.32
C VAL A 574 15.44 -3.20 -12.63
N LEU A 575 16.17 -3.21 -13.75
CA LEU A 575 17.10 -4.29 -14.09
C LEU A 575 18.22 -4.44 -13.05
N SER A 576 18.78 -3.33 -12.57
CA SER A 576 19.82 -3.35 -11.53
C SER A 576 19.31 -4.03 -10.24
N GLN A 577 18.03 -3.89 -9.90
CA GLN A 577 17.46 -4.60 -8.75
C GLN A 577 17.37 -6.11 -8.95
N PHE A 578 17.22 -6.61 -10.18
CA PHE A 578 17.33 -8.05 -10.48
C PHE A 578 18.76 -8.55 -10.29
N VAL A 579 19.77 -7.75 -10.70
CA VAL A 579 21.20 -8.04 -10.46
C VAL A 579 21.51 -8.11 -8.97
N VAL A 580 21.11 -7.10 -8.21
CA VAL A 580 21.29 -7.05 -6.75
C VAL A 580 20.62 -8.24 -6.07
N ALA A 581 19.39 -8.60 -6.49
CA ALA A 581 18.68 -9.74 -5.95
C ALA A 581 19.40 -11.06 -6.25
N LEU A 582 19.82 -11.28 -7.49
CA LEU A 582 20.57 -12.48 -7.88
C LEU A 582 21.92 -12.55 -7.15
N GLY A 583 22.62 -11.44 -6.99
CA GLY A 583 23.87 -11.37 -6.21
C GLY A 583 23.68 -11.68 -4.72
N CYS A 584 22.54 -11.32 -4.13
CA CYS A 584 22.19 -11.73 -2.77
C CYS A 584 21.97 -13.25 -2.68
N VAL A 585 21.32 -13.84 -3.68
CA VAL A 585 21.05 -15.28 -3.75
C VAL A 585 22.34 -16.07 -3.98
N VAL A 586 23.12 -15.73 -5.01
CA VAL A 586 24.40 -16.37 -5.34
C VAL A 586 25.40 -16.24 -4.21
N GLY A 587 25.39 -15.11 -3.48
CA GLY A 587 26.25 -14.89 -2.32
C GLY A 587 25.75 -15.48 -1.01
N GLY A 588 24.67 -16.29 -1.00
CA GLY A 588 24.17 -16.94 0.21
C GLY A 588 23.58 -15.98 1.26
N ARG A 589 23.11 -14.80 0.84
CA ARG A 589 22.58 -13.73 1.71
C ARG A 589 21.12 -13.40 1.40
N PRO A 590 20.20 -14.38 1.42
CA PRO A 590 18.80 -14.17 1.04
C PRO A 590 18.09 -13.13 1.93
N GLY A 591 18.52 -12.96 3.19
CA GLY A 591 17.99 -11.92 4.10
C GLY A 591 18.05 -10.50 3.53
N ARG A 592 19.04 -10.20 2.67
CA ARG A 592 19.16 -8.87 2.06
C ARG A 592 18.06 -8.53 1.05
N LEU A 593 17.30 -9.52 0.58
CA LEU A 593 16.22 -9.31 -0.40
C LEU A 593 15.03 -8.50 0.14
N LEU A 594 14.86 -8.42 1.46
CA LEU A 594 13.76 -7.65 2.07
C LEU A 594 14.22 -6.33 2.71
N LEU A 595 15.49 -5.95 2.52
CA LEU A 595 16.01 -4.65 2.94
C LEU A 595 15.57 -3.55 1.96
N ASP A 596 15.26 -2.37 2.48
CA ASP A 596 14.93 -1.19 1.67
C ASP A 596 16.15 -0.25 1.60
N ALA A 597 17.05 -0.53 0.67
CA ALA A 597 18.30 0.21 0.51
C ALA A 597 18.08 1.73 0.29
N ARG A 598 16.94 2.13 -0.28
CA ARG A 598 16.59 3.55 -0.47
C ARG A 598 16.25 4.22 0.85
N ALA A 599 15.46 3.55 1.70
CA ALA A 599 15.17 4.05 3.03
C ALA A 599 16.46 4.14 3.87
N THR A 600 17.30 3.11 3.82
CA THR A 600 18.61 3.10 4.49
C THR A 600 19.49 4.26 3.99
N ALA A 601 19.62 4.45 2.68
CA ALA A 601 20.38 5.56 2.09
C ALA A 601 19.84 6.93 2.54
N SER A 602 18.52 7.15 2.48
CA SER A 602 17.93 8.43 2.88
C SER A 602 18.18 8.76 4.35
N VAL A 603 18.18 7.78 5.24
CA VAL A 603 18.48 7.99 6.66
C VAL A 603 19.98 8.20 6.87
N ALA A 604 20.80 7.34 6.28
CA ALA A 604 22.25 7.37 6.43
C ALA A 604 22.86 8.68 5.92
N LEU A 605 22.46 9.14 4.74
CA LEU A 605 23.01 10.38 4.16
C LEU A 605 22.64 11.60 5.00
N ARG A 606 21.38 11.74 5.44
CA ARG A 606 20.99 12.84 6.35
C ARG A 606 21.79 12.81 7.65
N ALA A 607 21.95 11.65 8.24
CA ALA A 607 22.73 11.47 9.46
C ALA A 607 24.20 11.90 9.26
N LEU A 608 24.81 11.50 8.13
CA LEU A 608 26.16 11.92 7.74
C LEU A 608 26.26 13.44 7.57
N LEU A 609 25.27 14.11 6.94
CA LEU A 609 25.29 15.57 6.83
C LEU A 609 25.33 16.27 8.18
N HIS A 610 24.49 15.83 9.13
CA HIS A 610 24.51 16.36 10.49
C HIS A 610 25.86 16.14 11.19
N ARG A 611 26.46 14.96 11.02
CA ARG A 611 27.79 14.65 11.56
C ARG A 611 28.85 15.59 10.98
N LEU A 612 28.86 15.77 9.67
CA LEU A 612 29.84 16.60 8.97
C LEU A 612 29.76 18.07 9.39
N VAL A 613 28.55 18.65 9.45
CA VAL A 613 28.34 20.02 9.98
C VAL A 613 28.88 20.15 11.40
N TYR A 614 28.70 19.11 12.20
CA TYR A 614 29.05 19.13 13.60
C TYR A 614 30.56 18.95 13.85
N GLU A 615 31.19 17.95 13.23
CA GLU A 615 32.61 17.60 13.35
C GLU A 615 33.54 18.60 12.67
N GLU A 616 33.21 18.99 11.43
CA GLU A 616 34.03 19.92 10.65
C GLU A 616 33.68 21.39 10.95
N GLY A 617 32.66 21.60 11.79
CA GLY A 617 32.27 22.92 12.26
C GLY A 617 31.83 23.85 11.14
N LEU A 618 31.22 23.28 10.10
CA LEU A 618 30.88 23.98 8.85
C LEU A 618 30.05 25.24 9.15
N THR A 619 30.51 26.37 8.61
CA THR A 619 29.77 27.63 8.58
C THR A 619 28.86 27.68 7.35
N SER A 620 28.11 28.78 7.17
CA SER A 620 27.28 28.97 5.97
C SER A 620 28.10 28.73 4.69
N MET A 621 27.58 27.86 3.84
CA MET A 621 28.15 27.54 2.52
C MET A 621 27.11 27.75 1.43
N SER A 622 27.56 28.01 0.21
CA SER A 622 26.72 28.03 -0.98
C SER A 622 26.28 26.62 -1.39
N LEU A 623 25.24 26.51 -2.22
CA LEU A 623 24.81 25.23 -2.77
C LEU A 623 25.90 24.54 -3.61
N ALA A 624 26.73 25.31 -4.33
CA ALA A 624 27.83 24.78 -5.12
C ALA A 624 28.91 24.14 -4.22
N GLU A 625 29.27 24.81 -3.11
CA GLU A 625 30.21 24.28 -2.12
C GLU A 625 29.62 23.04 -1.44
N ALA A 626 28.35 23.07 -1.05
CA ALA A 626 27.66 21.92 -0.45
C ALA A 626 27.67 20.69 -1.37
N ARG A 627 27.52 20.92 -2.68
CA ARG A 627 27.51 19.88 -3.70
C ARG A 627 28.87 19.22 -3.88
N GLU A 628 29.93 20.01 -4.06
CA GLU A 628 31.30 19.49 -4.13
C GLU A 628 31.66 18.73 -2.84
N TYR A 629 31.27 19.29 -1.70
CA TYR A 629 31.51 18.72 -0.39
C TYR A 629 30.82 17.37 -0.19
N ILE A 630 29.56 17.23 -0.62
CA ILE A 630 28.81 15.97 -0.59
C ILE A 630 29.46 14.92 -1.50
N LEU A 631 29.74 15.29 -2.75
CA LEU A 631 30.28 14.36 -3.75
C LEU A 631 31.68 13.85 -3.36
N SER A 632 32.45 14.62 -2.58
CA SER A 632 33.78 14.20 -2.14
C SER A 632 33.76 13.23 -0.94
N ARG A 633 32.61 13.02 -0.29
CA ARG A 633 32.52 12.32 1.01
C ARG A 633 31.53 11.15 1.03
N LEU A 634 30.48 11.21 0.22
CA LEU A 634 29.42 10.19 0.22
C LEU A 634 29.76 9.05 -0.74
N ASP A 635 29.37 7.83 -0.37
CA ASP A 635 29.52 6.66 -1.22
C ASP A 635 28.53 6.72 -2.39
N GLY A 636 29.02 6.36 -3.58
CA GLY A 636 28.23 6.46 -4.81
C GLY A 636 26.98 5.57 -4.81
N GLU A 637 26.99 4.44 -4.10
CA GLU A 637 25.84 3.53 -4.03
C GLU A 637 24.71 4.10 -3.16
N SER A 638 25.00 4.61 -1.96
CA SER A 638 23.98 5.25 -1.12
C SER A 638 23.43 6.50 -1.81
N LEU A 639 24.28 7.30 -2.45
CA LEU A 639 23.81 8.44 -3.22
C LEU A 639 22.93 8.00 -4.39
N ALA A 640 23.30 6.94 -5.13
CA ALA A 640 22.47 6.37 -6.20
C ALA A 640 21.08 5.96 -5.69
N TYR A 641 20.99 5.26 -4.57
CA TYR A 641 19.71 4.85 -3.98
C TYR A 641 18.86 6.05 -3.50
N TYR A 642 19.49 7.11 -3.01
CA TYR A 642 18.81 8.35 -2.66
C TYR A 642 18.24 9.06 -3.89
N GLU A 643 19.02 9.11 -4.96
CA GLU A 643 18.69 9.75 -6.24
C GLU A 643 17.56 9.05 -7.01
N VAL A 644 17.14 7.84 -6.61
CA VAL A 644 15.98 7.14 -7.20
C VAL A 644 14.69 7.96 -7.10
N GLN A 645 14.56 8.80 -6.05
CA GLN A 645 13.33 9.55 -5.75
C GLN A 645 13.55 10.98 -5.27
N ASN A 646 14.80 11.38 -5.02
CA ASN A 646 15.18 12.70 -4.53
C ASN A 646 16.26 13.27 -5.45
N SER A 647 16.39 14.59 -5.49
CA SER A 647 17.47 15.26 -6.21
C SER A 647 18.71 15.39 -5.31
N LEU A 648 19.91 15.40 -5.89
CA LEU A 648 21.12 15.79 -5.17
C LEU A 648 20.98 17.19 -4.57
N ASP A 649 20.35 18.12 -5.28
CA ASP A 649 20.14 19.49 -4.82
C ASP A 649 19.29 19.53 -3.54
N SER A 650 18.26 18.68 -3.38
CA SER A 650 17.50 18.59 -2.12
C SER A 650 18.37 18.16 -0.93
N LEU A 651 19.40 17.35 -1.17
CA LEU A 651 20.38 16.96 -0.15
C LEU A 651 21.35 18.11 0.15
N CYS A 652 21.78 18.86 -0.86
CA CYS A 652 22.59 20.07 -0.71
C CYS A 652 21.84 21.16 0.07
N GLU A 653 20.56 21.39 -0.23
CA GLU A 653 19.69 22.32 0.51
C GLU A 653 19.62 21.94 1.99
N THR A 654 19.43 20.65 2.28
CA THR A 654 19.45 20.13 3.65
C THR A 654 20.78 20.48 4.35
N LEU A 655 21.93 20.26 3.69
CA LEU A 655 23.24 20.58 4.27
C LEU A 655 23.39 22.09 4.55
N VAL A 656 22.98 22.94 3.61
CA VAL A 656 23.02 24.41 3.76
C VAL A 656 22.17 24.85 4.94
N GLU A 657 20.92 24.37 5.04
CA GLU A 657 20.02 24.68 6.16
C GLU A 657 20.64 24.31 7.51
N LEU A 658 21.25 23.13 7.61
CA LEU A 658 21.93 22.66 8.82
C LEU A 658 23.15 23.53 9.19
N SER A 659 23.92 23.97 8.20
CA SER A 659 25.08 24.84 8.41
C SER A 659 24.69 26.24 8.90
N CYS A 660 23.55 26.78 8.43
CA CYS A 660 23.06 28.10 8.81
C CYS A 660 22.37 28.15 10.19
N GLY A 661 21.83 27.02 10.67
CA GLY A 661 21.13 26.92 11.96
C GLY A 661 21.98 27.32 13.19
N ARG A 662 23.30 27.31 13.08
CA ARG A 662 24.23 27.75 14.16
C ARG A 662 24.20 29.27 14.40
N VAL A 663 23.94 30.08 13.38
CA VAL A 663 24.03 31.55 13.51
C VAL A 663 22.87 32.11 14.35
N ARG A 664 21.73 31.41 14.43
CA ARG A 664 20.53 31.90 15.15
C ARG A 664 20.47 31.56 16.64
N ARG A 665 21.35 30.69 17.18
CA ARG A 665 21.35 30.31 18.62
C ARG A 665 22.46 30.97 19.45
N GLY A 666 23.26 31.87 18.86
CA GLY A 666 24.47 32.44 19.49
C GLY A 666 24.52 33.97 19.65
N GLY A 667 23.38 34.68 19.67
CA GLY A 667 23.36 36.13 19.86
C GLY A 667 22.14 36.59 20.63
N GLY A 668 22.35 37.05 21.87
CA GLY A 668 21.37 37.83 22.61
C GLY A 668 21.23 39.24 22.03
N ASP A 669 19.97 39.68 21.96
CA ASP A 669 19.45 41.06 21.90
C ASP A 669 20.15 42.12 21.02
N THR A 670 19.45 42.55 19.96
CA THR A 670 18.73 43.84 19.86
C THR A 670 18.44 44.19 18.38
N ASN A 671 17.31 44.90 18.16
CA ASN A 671 16.88 45.58 16.92
C ASN A 671 16.09 44.80 15.85
N ARG A 672 14.75 44.84 15.99
CA ARG A 672 13.87 45.30 14.89
C ARG A 672 14.19 46.78 14.61
N PRO A 673 14.14 47.30 13.36
CA PRO A 673 12.86 47.49 12.68
C PRO A 673 12.88 47.61 11.13
N ASN A 674 11.70 47.95 10.60
CA ASN A 674 11.36 48.60 9.32
C ASN A 674 11.01 47.75 8.09
N ILE A 675 9.74 47.35 8.06
CA ILE A 675 8.90 47.47 6.86
C ILE A 675 8.26 48.86 6.94
N GLU A 676 8.49 49.71 5.95
CA GLU A 676 7.75 50.96 5.79
C GLU A 676 7.08 51.07 4.41
N GLU A 677 5.83 51.51 4.50
CA GLU A 677 5.04 52.28 3.54
C GLU A 677 4.31 51.59 2.37
N ARG A 678 2.99 51.52 2.52
CA ARG A 678 2.07 52.27 1.63
C ARG A 678 0.90 52.87 2.42
N HIS A 679 0.79 54.19 2.32
CA HIS A 679 -0.23 55.09 2.85
C HIS A 679 -1.68 54.71 2.51
N VAL A 680 -2.61 54.92 3.46
CA VAL A 680 -3.79 55.82 3.34
C VAL A 680 -4.21 56.25 4.78
N GLY A 681 -4.38 57.55 5.02
CA GLY A 681 -4.85 58.13 6.30
C GLY A 681 -6.39 58.19 6.44
N PRO A 682 -6.95 59.05 7.32
CA PRO A 682 -7.37 58.65 8.67
C PRO A 682 -8.84 58.97 9.01
N SER A 683 -9.37 58.40 10.10
CA SER A 683 -10.51 59.00 10.82
C SER A 683 -10.61 58.54 12.29
N ASN A 684 -10.35 59.50 13.19
CA ASN A 684 -11.10 59.92 14.40
C ASN A 684 -11.52 58.94 15.52
N ALA A 685 -11.04 59.33 16.73
CA ALA A 685 -11.80 59.69 17.94
C ALA A 685 -12.00 58.67 19.10
N ASP A 686 -11.52 59.15 20.26
CA ASP A 686 -12.12 59.18 21.61
C ASP A 686 -12.02 58.03 22.63
N ALA A 687 -11.23 58.34 23.68
CA ALA A 687 -11.58 58.49 25.12
C ALA A 687 -11.84 57.27 26.04
N GLY A 688 -11.06 57.22 27.13
CA GLY A 688 -11.59 57.46 28.49
C GLY A 688 -11.55 56.34 29.55
N ASP A 689 -10.66 56.53 30.54
CA ASP A 689 -10.81 56.30 32.01
C ASP A 689 -11.07 54.87 32.57
N ALA A 690 -10.72 54.46 33.81
CA ALA A 690 -10.33 55.14 35.05
C ALA A 690 -9.54 54.17 35.98
N ALA A 691 -8.87 54.73 37.00
CA ALA A 691 -8.21 54.06 38.12
C ALA A 691 -9.05 54.18 39.43
N GLU A 692 -8.86 53.30 40.43
CA GLU A 692 -8.59 53.68 41.85
C GLU A 692 -8.44 52.52 42.88
N ALA A 693 -7.66 52.84 43.93
CA ALA A 693 -7.73 52.44 45.37
C ALA A 693 -6.83 51.31 45.98
N ALA A 694 -5.75 51.75 46.68
CA ALA A 694 -5.37 51.66 48.14
C ALA A 694 -5.94 50.52 49.06
N ALA A 695 -5.37 50.06 50.20
CA ALA A 695 -4.13 50.25 51.01
C ALA A 695 -4.12 49.28 52.26
N ALA A 696 -3.03 49.30 53.06
CA ALA A 696 -2.85 49.02 54.54
C ALA A 696 -2.37 47.62 55.04
N PHE A 697 -1.16 47.49 55.66
CA PHE A 697 -0.75 47.45 57.12
C PHE A 697 -1.13 46.14 57.87
N ALA A 698 -0.46 45.56 58.89
CA ALA A 698 0.91 45.45 59.44
C ALA A 698 0.87 44.48 60.68
N ASP A 699 2.02 43.86 61.00
CA ASP A 699 2.63 43.52 62.32
C ASP A 699 2.22 42.36 63.29
N ASP A 700 3.32 41.91 63.96
CA ASP A 700 3.56 41.28 65.29
C ASP A 700 3.45 39.73 65.48
N ASP A 701 4.29 38.99 66.24
CA ASP A 701 5.54 39.20 67.03
C ASP A 701 6.10 37.82 67.52
N ASP A 702 7.34 37.83 68.05
CA ASP A 702 7.95 37.04 69.16
C ASP A 702 8.70 35.68 69.01
N GLY A 703 9.97 35.66 69.51
CA GLY A 703 10.37 34.71 70.57
C GLY A 703 11.49 33.66 70.37
N ALA A 704 12.77 34.07 70.54
CA ALA A 704 14.02 33.38 70.97
C ALA A 704 14.15 31.84 71.23
N GLY A 705 15.31 31.24 70.82
CA GLY A 705 16.04 30.23 71.64
C GLY A 705 16.85 29.09 70.99
N LYS A 706 18.19 29.24 70.97
CA LYS A 706 19.30 28.23 71.13
C LYS A 706 19.59 27.06 70.14
N ALA A 707 20.84 27.13 69.61
CA ALA A 707 21.91 26.12 69.47
C ALA A 707 21.66 24.76 68.78
N CYS A 708 22.40 24.42 67.71
CA CYS A 708 23.72 23.76 67.76
C CYS A 708 24.28 23.48 66.34
N GLU A 709 25.61 23.62 66.26
CA GLU A 709 26.59 22.82 65.48
C GLU A 709 26.59 22.76 63.93
N GLU A 710 27.69 23.36 63.44
CA GLU A 710 28.73 22.73 62.63
C GLU A 710 28.69 22.76 61.08
N ALA A 711 29.69 23.51 60.60
CA ALA A 711 30.77 23.09 59.69
C ALA A 711 30.73 23.65 58.27
N ALA A 712 31.85 24.33 57.98
CA ALA A 712 32.13 25.17 56.84
C ALA A 712 32.82 24.41 55.68
N GLY A 713 32.58 24.90 54.47
CA GLY A 713 33.64 25.36 53.56
C GLY A 713 34.30 24.35 52.60
N GLY A 714 34.18 24.60 51.28
CA GLY A 714 35.01 24.00 50.24
C GLY A 714 34.74 24.56 48.83
N THR A 715 35.60 25.49 48.40
CA THR A 715 36.05 25.86 47.03
C THR A 715 35.19 25.52 45.79
N ASP A 716 34.77 26.56 45.04
CA ASP A 716 34.19 26.44 43.70
C ASP A 716 35.24 26.78 42.62
N VAL A 717 35.70 25.74 41.91
CA VAL A 717 36.43 25.83 40.64
C VAL A 717 35.41 25.53 39.55
N THR A 718 34.91 26.56 38.88
CA THR A 718 34.10 26.38 37.68
C THR A 718 35.00 25.86 36.56
N GLU A 719 35.07 24.54 36.41
CA GLU A 719 35.66 23.88 35.24
C GLU A 719 34.96 24.36 33.97
N ARG A 720 35.70 25.02 33.09
CA ARG A 720 35.24 25.29 31.72
C ARG A 720 34.97 23.96 31.04
N LEU A 721 33.71 23.73 30.66
CA LEU A 721 33.31 22.61 29.83
C LEU A 721 34.22 22.51 28.58
N PRO A 722 34.68 21.31 28.21
CA PRO A 722 35.52 21.14 27.04
C PRO A 722 34.80 21.65 25.78
N PRO A 723 35.54 22.13 24.77
CA PRO A 723 34.94 22.53 23.50
C PRO A 723 34.15 21.35 22.91
N PRO A 724 33.01 21.59 22.22
CA PRO A 724 32.14 20.52 21.70
C PRO A 724 32.87 19.43 20.90
N ARG A 725 33.97 19.80 20.22
CA ARG A 725 34.87 18.88 19.51
C ARG A 725 35.56 17.85 20.42
N SER A 726 35.98 18.25 21.62
CA SER A 726 36.59 17.37 22.63
C SER A 726 35.56 16.44 23.25
N LEU A 727 34.33 16.93 23.45
CA LEU A 727 33.21 16.13 23.97
C LEU A 727 32.78 15.06 22.96
N LEU A 728 32.77 15.38 21.67
CA LEU A 728 32.56 14.43 20.58
C LEU A 728 33.64 13.37 20.48
N HIS A 729 34.91 13.79 20.46
CA HIS A 729 36.02 12.85 20.34
C HIS A 729 36.06 11.90 21.54
N ASP A 730 35.80 12.41 22.74
CA ASP A 730 35.65 11.59 23.95
C ASP A 730 34.44 10.65 23.83
N THR A 731 33.33 11.12 23.25
CA THR A 731 32.15 10.28 22.96
C THR A 731 32.45 9.20 21.91
N ASP A 732 33.20 9.48 20.84
CA ASP A 732 33.60 8.52 19.80
C ASP A 732 34.60 7.48 20.33
N GLU A 733 35.55 7.88 21.19
CA GLU A 733 36.46 6.94 21.87
C GLU A 733 35.71 6.07 22.88
N LYS A 734 34.75 6.65 23.62
CA LYS A 734 33.84 5.89 24.48
C LYS A 734 32.96 4.93 23.68
N MET A 735 32.54 5.27 22.45
CA MET A 735 31.80 4.37 21.57
C MET A 735 32.66 3.21 21.08
N LYS A 736 33.91 3.47 20.67
CA LYS A 736 34.86 2.42 20.28
C LYS A 736 35.14 1.45 21.43
N ALA A 737 35.21 1.97 22.65
CA ALA A 737 35.39 1.19 23.87
C ALA A 737 34.12 0.42 24.29
N ALA A 738 32.92 0.96 24.02
CA ALA A 738 31.63 0.38 24.46
C ALA A 738 31.15 -0.84 23.64
N GLY A 739 31.71 -1.12 22.46
CA GLY A 739 31.39 -2.34 21.71
C GLY A 739 30.28 -2.18 20.66
N VAL A 740 29.38 -3.17 20.56
CA VAL A 740 28.27 -3.25 19.57
C VAL A 740 27.01 -2.52 20.06
N LEU A 741 27.00 -2.11 21.33
CA LEU A 741 25.88 -1.51 22.02
C LEU A 741 26.37 -0.18 22.60
N GLY A 742 26.01 0.92 21.94
CA GLY A 742 26.55 2.27 22.22
C GLY A 742 26.28 2.85 23.62
N ILE A 743 26.56 4.15 23.77
CA ILE A 743 26.56 4.87 25.05
C ILE A 743 25.13 5.29 25.47
N ALA A 744 24.79 5.13 26.76
CA ALA A 744 23.52 5.58 27.33
C ALA A 744 23.29 7.11 27.19
N VAL A 745 22.03 7.54 27.04
CA VAL A 745 21.63 8.92 26.70
C VAL A 745 22.13 9.96 27.72
N GLU A 746 22.14 9.57 28.98
CA GLU A 746 22.62 10.31 30.15
C GLU A 746 24.12 10.58 30.10
N ASN A 747 24.88 9.74 29.41
CA ASN A 747 26.33 9.88 29.22
C ASN A 747 26.67 10.70 27.97
N VAL A 748 25.66 11.14 27.20
CA VAL A 748 25.81 12.04 26.05
C VAL A 748 25.66 13.49 26.52
N PRO A 749 26.69 14.33 26.34
CA PRO A 749 26.66 15.74 26.73
C PRO A 749 25.43 16.47 26.15
N ALA A 750 24.70 17.21 26.98
CA ALA A 750 23.43 17.83 26.60
C ALA A 750 23.54 18.73 25.35
N ALA A 751 24.69 19.39 25.17
CA ALA A 751 24.96 20.28 24.04
C ALA A 751 25.05 19.57 22.68
N VAL A 752 25.26 18.26 22.66
CA VAL A 752 25.50 17.48 21.43
C VAL A 752 24.38 16.47 21.18
N ARG A 753 23.44 16.35 22.11
CA ARG A 753 22.41 15.31 22.17
C ARG A 753 21.50 15.28 20.96
N GLU A 754 21.01 16.44 20.52
CA GLU A 754 20.09 16.56 19.37
C GLU A 754 20.80 16.21 18.05
N ALA A 755 22.06 16.66 17.89
CA ALA A 755 22.92 16.30 16.77
C ALA A 755 23.35 14.83 16.83
N TYR A 756 23.65 14.29 18.00
CA TYR A 756 24.02 12.90 18.24
C TYR A 756 22.89 11.94 17.86
N PHE A 757 21.64 12.18 18.31
CA PHE A 757 20.53 11.29 17.96
C PHE A 757 20.13 11.35 16.49
N THR A 758 20.33 12.51 15.85
CA THR A 758 20.02 12.72 14.42
C THR A 758 21.15 12.27 13.49
N ALA A 759 22.41 12.47 13.89
CA ALA A 759 23.62 12.16 13.11
C ALA A 759 24.15 10.75 13.32
N CYS A 760 23.82 10.14 14.46
CA CYS A 760 24.28 8.79 14.74
C CYS A 760 23.24 7.76 14.28
N GLY A 761 22.06 7.64 14.88
CA GLY A 761 21.42 6.31 14.85
C GLY A 761 22.40 5.18 15.29
N ARG A 762 23.52 5.53 15.96
CA ARG A 762 24.66 4.68 16.30
C ARG A 762 24.65 4.38 17.78
N ALA A 763 23.66 3.59 18.20
CA ALA A 763 24.04 2.52 19.11
C ALA A 763 24.87 1.44 18.37
N PHE A 764 25.00 1.54 17.04
CA PHE A 764 25.54 0.54 16.12
C PHE A 764 26.69 1.06 15.26
N ARG A 765 27.67 0.19 14.97
CA ARG A 765 28.89 0.49 14.20
C ARG A 765 28.60 0.66 12.70
N THR A 766 27.51 0.09 12.20
CA THR A 766 27.08 0.21 10.80
C THR A 766 25.57 0.48 10.67
N ALA A 767 25.15 1.04 9.52
CA ALA A 767 23.72 1.21 9.21
C ALA A 767 22.98 -0.14 9.15
N ALA A 768 23.66 -1.19 8.70
CA ALA A 768 23.14 -2.55 8.68
C ALA A 768 22.84 -3.08 10.08
N GLU A 769 23.72 -2.83 11.05
CA GLU A 769 23.50 -3.19 12.46
C GLU A 769 22.34 -2.39 13.09
N CYS A 770 22.17 -1.11 12.72
CA CYS A 770 21.02 -0.30 13.16
C CYS A 770 19.69 -0.82 12.61
N ASP A 771 19.66 -1.16 11.31
CA ASP A 771 18.48 -1.76 10.69
C ASP A 771 18.20 -3.15 11.26
N LEU A 772 19.25 -3.92 11.58
CA LEU A 772 19.13 -5.20 12.25
C LEU A 772 18.56 -5.03 13.67
N LEU A 773 19.05 -4.07 14.48
CA LEU A 773 18.42 -3.74 15.76
C LEU A 773 16.96 -3.38 15.51
N ARG A 774 16.67 -2.40 14.65
CA ARG A 774 15.30 -1.92 14.44
C ARG A 774 14.38 -3.06 14.03
N LEU A 775 14.84 -3.94 13.15
CA LEU A 775 14.11 -5.14 12.76
C LEU A 775 13.83 -6.06 13.95
N HIS A 776 14.83 -6.32 14.79
CA HIS A 776 14.66 -7.12 16.01
C HIS A 776 13.77 -6.41 17.05
N ALA A 777 13.94 -5.11 17.21
CA ALA A 777 13.21 -4.28 18.16
C ALA A 777 11.74 -4.14 17.78
N ASP A 778 11.45 -3.84 16.51
CA ASP A 778 10.10 -3.78 15.95
C ASP A 778 9.42 -5.14 16.01
N ALA A 779 10.17 -6.24 15.79
CA ALA A 779 9.66 -7.59 15.95
C ALA A 779 9.29 -7.89 17.41
N LEU A 780 10.12 -7.49 18.38
CA LEU A 780 9.90 -7.77 19.80
C LEU A 780 8.93 -6.82 20.48
N ALA A 781 8.77 -5.59 19.98
CA ALA A 781 7.92 -4.56 20.58
C ALA A 781 6.47 -5.04 20.85
N PRO A 782 5.77 -5.73 19.92
CA PRO A 782 4.43 -6.27 20.18
C PRO A 782 4.38 -7.39 21.25
N ALA A 783 5.49 -8.11 21.43
CA ALA A 783 5.62 -9.17 22.42
C ALA A 783 5.94 -8.60 23.82
N TRP A 784 6.63 -7.45 23.90
CA TRP A 784 7.10 -6.77 25.11
C TRP A 784 6.00 -6.04 25.92
N ARG A 785 4.75 -6.55 25.92
CA ARG A 785 3.62 -5.88 26.59
C ARG A 785 3.68 -6.04 28.11
N GLY A 786 4.17 -5.01 28.80
CA GLY A 786 3.87 -4.69 30.20
C GLY A 786 4.49 -5.57 31.30
N SER A 787 5.08 -6.71 30.98
CA SER A 787 5.81 -7.58 31.93
C SER A 787 7.20 -7.93 31.41
N ALA A 788 8.17 -8.06 32.32
CA ALA A 788 9.52 -8.51 31.98
C ALA A 788 9.45 -9.96 31.47
N MET A 789 9.52 -10.14 30.14
CA MET A 789 9.78 -11.46 29.57
C MET A 789 11.19 -11.90 29.95
N GLY A 790 11.35 -13.16 30.37
CA GLY A 790 12.68 -13.73 30.57
C GLY A 790 13.43 -13.88 29.23
N GLY A 791 14.77 -13.92 29.25
CA GLY A 791 15.57 -14.04 28.02
C GLY A 791 15.15 -15.22 27.12
N ALA A 792 14.79 -16.36 27.72
CA ALA A 792 14.29 -17.54 26.99
C ALA A 792 12.96 -17.30 26.27
N GLU A 793 12.02 -16.56 26.87
CA GLU A 793 10.74 -16.21 26.26
C GLU A 793 10.94 -15.24 25.10
N MET A 794 11.87 -14.30 25.25
CA MET A 794 12.24 -13.38 24.17
C MET A 794 12.90 -14.10 22.99
N HIS A 795 13.79 -15.08 23.24
CA HIS A 795 14.37 -15.91 22.17
C HIS A 795 13.28 -16.63 21.37
N LEU A 796 12.30 -17.21 22.06
CA LEU A 796 11.18 -17.89 21.42
C LEU A 796 10.31 -16.90 20.62
N ALA A 797 10.06 -15.71 21.16
CA ALA A 797 9.35 -14.65 20.45
C ALA A 797 10.10 -14.24 19.17
N LEU A 798 11.42 -14.03 19.25
CA LEU A 798 12.25 -13.67 18.11
C LEU A 798 12.21 -14.73 17.00
N ARG A 799 12.31 -16.02 17.38
CA ARG A 799 12.21 -17.15 16.44
C ARG A 799 10.88 -17.19 15.71
N ASN A 800 9.81 -16.77 16.36
CA ASN A 800 8.49 -16.75 15.75
C ASN A 800 8.24 -15.51 14.89
N LEU A 801 8.97 -14.41 15.12
CA LEU A 801 8.71 -13.11 14.49
C LEU A 801 9.72 -12.74 13.37
N LEU A 802 10.91 -13.34 13.36
CA LEU A 802 11.94 -13.07 12.35
C LEU A 802 12.38 -14.33 11.58
N PRO A 803 12.56 -14.24 10.24
CA PRO A 803 13.17 -15.29 9.44
C PRO A 803 14.57 -15.64 9.92
N THR A 804 14.96 -16.91 9.80
CA THR A 804 16.25 -17.44 10.23
C THR A 804 17.41 -16.66 9.61
N ALA A 805 17.32 -16.26 8.33
CA ALA A 805 18.35 -15.48 7.66
C ALA A 805 18.48 -14.01 8.12
N LEU A 806 17.56 -13.55 8.98
CA LEU A 806 17.56 -12.19 9.55
C LEU A 806 17.82 -12.19 11.06
N ARG A 807 17.97 -13.36 11.69
CA ARG A 807 18.30 -13.48 13.12
C ARG A 807 19.79 -13.30 13.34
N ASP A 808 20.14 -12.56 14.37
CA ASP A 808 21.50 -12.48 14.89
C ASP A 808 21.47 -12.79 16.38
N ASP A 809 21.74 -14.06 16.71
CA ASP A 809 21.69 -14.55 18.09
C ASP A 809 22.73 -13.86 18.97
N ALA A 810 23.91 -13.51 18.44
CA ALA A 810 24.95 -12.83 19.20
C ALA A 810 24.55 -11.39 19.53
N PHE A 811 23.96 -10.70 18.55
CA PHE A 811 23.38 -9.38 18.75
C PHE A 811 22.23 -9.41 19.77
N PHE A 812 21.37 -10.40 19.67
CA PHE A 812 20.22 -10.54 20.56
C PHE A 812 20.64 -10.90 22.00
N GLU A 813 21.61 -11.80 22.17
CA GLU A 813 22.19 -12.10 23.49
C GLU A 813 22.76 -10.84 24.14
N ALA A 814 23.45 -10.02 23.36
CA ALA A 814 23.91 -8.72 23.83
C ALA A 814 22.70 -7.81 24.19
N PHE A 815 21.66 -7.76 23.36
CA PHE A 815 20.46 -6.98 23.64
C PHE A 815 19.77 -7.37 24.97
N VAL A 816 19.66 -8.67 25.26
CA VAL A 816 19.05 -9.20 26.50
C VAL A 816 19.91 -8.88 27.73
N GLN A 817 21.24 -8.92 27.60
CA GLN A 817 22.18 -8.74 28.70
C GLN A 817 22.36 -7.29 29.16
N HIS A 818 21.84 -6.31 28.41
CA HIS A 818 22.00 -4.87 28.67
C HIS A 818 20.65 -4.19 28.96
N PRO A 819 20.25 -4.02 30.24
CA PRO A 819 18.95 -3.45 30.63
C PRO A 819 18.65 -2.05 30.07
N GLU A 820 19.68 -1.22 29.87
CA GLU A 820 19.55 0.11 29.25
C GLU A 820 18.95 0.06 27.83
N LEU A 821 19.13 -1.03 27.08
CA LEU A 821 18.54 -1.20 25.75
C LEU A 821 17.05 -1.59 25.80
N GLN A 822 16.61 -2.17 26.92
CA GLN A 822 15.19 -2.45 27.16
C GLN A 822 14.41 -1.15 27.37
N ASP A 823 15.04 -0.10 27.89
CA ASP A 823 14.45 1.23 28.01
C ASP A 823 14.29 1.94 26.65
N VAL A 824 15.18 1.64 25.69
CA VAL A 824 15.02 2.07 24.28
C VAL A 824 13.78 1.42 23.67
N LEU A 825 13.58 0.12 23.86
CA LEU A 825 12.35 -0.58 23.44
C LEU A 825 11.10 0.01 24.10
N ARG A 826 11.16 0.29 25.41
CA ARG A 826 10.04 0.89 26.14
C ARG A 826 9.69 2.26 25.58
N SER A 827 10.68 3.07 25.21
CA SER A 827 10.49 4.38 24.57
C SER A 827 9.86 4.26 23.17
N VAL A 828 10.29 3.27 22.37
CA VAL A 828 9.70 2.98 21.05
C VAL A 828 8.25 2.46 21.18
N CYS A 829 7.97 1.61 22.18
CA CYS A 829 6.63 1.09 22.46
C CYS A 829 5.68 2.17 22.99
N GLN A 830 6.13 3.07 23.86
CA GLN A 830 5.32 4.17 24.39
C GLN A 830 4.86 5.16 23.29
N LEU A 831 5.62 5.29 22.20
CA LEU A 831 5.20 6.04 21.01
C LEU A 831 4.09 5.33 20.21
N GLN A 832 3.99 4.00 20.30
CA GLN A 832 2.93 3.20 19.67
C GLN A 832 1.66 3.10 20.53
N GLU A 833 1.75 3.30 21.84
CA GLU A 833 0.63 3.17 22.80
C GLU A 833 -0.37 4.34 22.80
N ALA A 834 -0.17 5.37 21.99
CA ALA A 834 -1.07 6.54 21.92
C ALA A 834 -2.41 6.28 21.18
N ALA A 835 -2.76 5.03 20.86
CA ALA A 835 -3.86 4.74 19.95
C ALA A 835 -4.87 3.73 20.51
N GLY A 836 -5.54 4.12 21.60
CA GLY A 836 -6.57 3.34 22.28
C GLY A 836 -7.90 4.06 22.47
N GLU A 837 -8.15 5.20 21.83
CA GLU A 837 -9.49 5.80 21.89
C GLU A 837 -10.46 5.08 20.95
N THR A 838 -11.57 4.60 21.52
CA THR A 838 -12.66 4.03 20.72
C THR A 838 -13.24 5.13 19.85
N VAL A 839 -13.02 5.04 18.53
CA VAL A 839 -13.58 6.00 17.56
C VAL A 839 -15.10 5.99 17.64
N VAL A 840 -15.68 7.09 18.16
CA VAL A 840 -17.13 7.23 18.28
C VAL A 840 -17.72 7.68 16.95
N ARG A 841 -18.42 6.76 16.26
CA ARG A 841 -19.05 7.01 14.96
C ARG A 841 -20.46 7.60 15.14
N LYS A 842 -20.59 8.92 15.02
CA LYS A 842 -21.86 9.67 15.19
C LYS A 842 -22.39 10.19 13.86
N LYS A 843 -23.71 10.05 13.65
CA LYS A 843 -24.44 10.68 12.54
C LYS A 843 -25.07 11.97 13.04
N GLN A 844 -24.61 13.08 12.49
CA GLN A 844 -25.15 14.41 12.79
C GLN A 844 -26.53 14.62 12.15
N LEU A 845 -27.30 15.56 12.70
CA LEU A 845 -28.62 15.91 12.20
C LEU A 845 -28.53 16.50 10.79
N VAL A 846 -29.48 16.11 9.95
CA VAL A 846 -29.73 16.80 8.69
C VAL A 846 -30.68 17.96 9.01
N GLY A 847 -30.20 19.21 8.93
CA GLY A 847 -31.05 20.41 9.00
C GLY A 847 -30.94 21.30 10.25
N VAL A 848 -30.09 20.98 11.22
CA VAL A 848 -29.59 22.00 12.17
C VAL A 848 -28.41 22.67 11.49
N GLN A 849 -28.29 24.00 11.63
CA GLN A 849 -27.22 24.79 10.99
C GLN A 849 -25.90 24.02 11.02
N PRO A 850 -25.17 24.01 9.90
CA PRO A 850 -23.94 23.25 9.83
C PRO A 850 -23.08 23.59 11.05
N PRO A 851 -22.35 22.61 11.62
CA PRO A 851 -21.28 22.98 12.53
C PRO A 851 -20.44 24.07 11.83
N THR A 852 -19.87 24.99 12.58
CA THR A 852 -19.00 26.08 12.10
C THR A 852 -17.79 25.62 11.28
N THR A 853 -17.73 24.34 10.93
CA THR A 853 -16.82 23.64 10.02
C THR A 853 -17.38 23.34 8.63
N ALA A 854 -18.67 23.56 8.32
CA ALA A 854 -19.11 23.40 6.93
C ALA A 854 -18.49 24.47 6.04
N VAL A 855 -17.94 24.01 4.91
CA VAL A 855 -17.45 24.85 3.84
C VAL A 855 -18.67 25.52 3.19
N VAL A 856 -18.93 26.75 3.60
CA VAL A 856 -19.96 27.61 3.03
C VAL A 856 -19.32 28.54 2.02
N ARG A 857 -20.10 28.90 1.00
CA ARG A 857 -19.75 29.93 0.03
C ARG A 857 -19.40 31.25 0.71
N GLY A 858 -18.15 31.69 0.52
CA GLY A 858 -17.63 32.96 1.01
C GLY A 858 -18.38 34.14 0.40
N ARG A 859 -18.53 35.22 1.18
CA ARG A 859 -19.33 36.39 0.77
C ARG A 859 -18.70 37.22 -0.35
N ASN A 860 -17.37 37.18 -0.48
CA ASN A 860 -16.64 37.98 -1.47
C ASN A 860 -16.37 37.16 -2.72
N SER A 861 -16.80 37.65 -3.87
CA SER A 861 -16.47 37.03 -5.15
C SER A 861 -15.28 37.72 -5.83
N PHE A 862 -14.49 36.96 -6.57
CA PHE A 862 -13.40 37.50 -7.41
C PHE A 862 -13.37 36.82 -8.77
N ARG A 863 -12.74 37.46 -9.77
CA ARG A 863 -12.51 36.83 -11.08
C ARG A 863 -11.28 35.96 -11.03
N GLY A 864 -11.39 34.72 -11.49
CA GLY A 864 -10.26 33.80 -11.53
C GLY A 864 -10.59 32.47 -12.20
N THR A 865 -9.79 31.46 -11.88
CA THR A 865 -9.97 30.08 -12.35
C THR A 865 -10.67 29.23 -11.29
N CYS A 866 -11.81 28.64 -11.65
CA CYS A 866 -12.57 27.81 -10.72
C CYS A 866 -11.76 26.57 -10.30
N SER A 867 -11.63 26.33 -8.99
CA SER A 867 -10.90 25.18 -8.43
C SER A 867 -11.51 23.82 -8.78
N GLU A 868 -12.81 23.80 -9.09
CA GLU A 868 -13.55 22.58 -9.45
C GLU A 868 -13.58 22.35 -10.97
N CYS A 869 -14.17 23.27 -11.74
CA CYS A 869 -14.34 23.08 -13.19
C CYS A 869 -13.16 23.58 -14.04
N GLY A 870 -12.17 24.29 -13.48
CA GLY A 870 -10.99 24.77 -14.20
C GLY A 870 -11.24 25.87 -15.24
N LYS A 871 -12.49 26.30 -15.43
CA LYS A 871 -12.83 27.41 -16.32
C LYS A 871 -12.24 28.71 -15.78
N GLN A 872 -11.60 29.47 -16.68
CA GLN A 872 -10.93 30.74 -16.37
C GLN A 872 -11.88 31.92 -16.50
N ASN A 873 -11.50 33.05 -15.90
CA ASN A 873 -12.17 34.34 -16.02
C ASN A 873 -13.65 34.31 -15.55
N LEU A 874 -13.97 33.40 -14.62
CA LEU A 874 -15.29 33.28 -14.00
C LEU A 874 -15.35 34.08 -12.70
N ILE A 875 -16.57 34.49 -12.31
CA ILE A 875 -16.83 34.94 -10.95
C ILE A 875 -16.77 33.71 -10.05
N LEU A 876 -15.91 33.76 -9.05
CA LEU A 876 -15.66 32.68 -8.10
C LEU A 876 -15.97 33.14 -6.70
N TRP A 877 -16.38 32.21 -5.86
CA TRP A 877 -16.57 32.41 -4.44
C TRP A 877 -15.63 31.47 -3.70
N PRO A 878 -14.75 31.99 -2.83
CA PRO A 878 -13.89 31.18 -1.99
C PRO A 878 -14.73 30.46 -0.95
N THR A 879 -14.17 29.42 -0.37
CA THR A 879 -14.73 28.79 0.84
C THR A 879 -14.56 29.72 2.06
N ASN A 880 -15.47 29.62 3.02
CA ASN A 880 -15.34 30.29 4.32
C ASN A 880 -14.32 29.60 5.26
N ASN A 881 -13.96 28.34 4.98
CA ASN A 881 -13.04 27.54 5.78
C ASN A 881 -11.85 27.09 4.93
N ARG A 882 -10.86 27.97 4.79
CA ARG A 882 -9.66 27.73 3.99
C ARG A 882 -8.71 26.66 4.58
N ALA A 883 -8.86 26.32 5.86
CA ALA A 883 -8.08 25.25 6.48
C ALA A 883 -8.55 23.86 6.04
N THR A 884 -9.83 23.69 5.73
CA THR A 884 -10.41 22.42 5.25
C THR A 884 -10.54 22.34 3.74
N ASP A 885 -10.71 23.48 3.06
CA ASP A 885 -10.78 23.58 1.61
C ASP A 885 -10.32 24.97 1.18
N ALA A 886 -9.17 25.10 0.54
CA ALA A 886 -8.65 26.40 0.09
C ALA A 886 -9.22 26.85 -1.28
N GLY A 887 -10.12 26.07 -1.87
CA GLY A 887 -10.69 26.27 -3.20
C GLY A 887 -11.52 27.54 -3.38
N SER A 888 -11.79 27.88 -4.63
CA SER A 888 -12.70 28.94 -5.04
C SER A 888 -13.51 28.49 -6.24
N TYR A 889 -14.83 28.45 -6.09
CA TYR A 889 -15.72 27.76 -7.01
C TYR A 889 -16.61 28.75 -7.77
N CYS A 890 -16.94 28.44 -9.03
CA CYS A 890 -17.96 29.19 -9.76
C CYS A 890 -19.36 28.85 -9.23
N GLU A 891 -20.36 29.62 -9.67
CA GLU A 891 -21.76 29.46 -9.26
C GLU A 891 -22.26 28.02 -9.45
N ASP A 892 -22.01 27.44 -10.62
CA ASP A 892 -22.50 26.10 -10.95
C ASP A 892 -21.85 25.03 -10.09
N CYS A 893 -20.56 25.16 -9.79
CA CYS A 893 -19.84 24.25 -8.91
C CYS A 893 -20.29 24.40 -7.45
N TRP A 894 -20.59 25.62 -7.00
CA TRP A 894 -21.16 25.85 -5.66
C TRP A 894 -22.53 25.21 -5.49
N LYS A 895 -23.41 25.31 -6.48
CA LYS A 895 -24.72 24.64 -6.42
C LYS A 895 -24.62 23.13 -6.30
N VAL A 896 -23.59 22.53 -6.90
CA VAL A 896 -23.30 21.09 -6.77
C VAL A 896 -22.69 20.77 -5.40
N TYR A 897 -21.78 21.63 -4.93
CA TYR A 897 -21.14 21.51 -3.62
C TYR A 897 -22.14 21.64 -2.46
N GLU A 898 -23.13 22.52 -2.58
CA GLU A 898 -24.20 22.74 -1.59
C GLU A 898 -25.32 21.67 -1.64
N ALA A 899 -25.44 20.94 -2.74
CA ALA A 899 -26.45 19.90 -2.93
C ALA A 899 -26.02 18.51 -2.41
N GLY A 900 -24.75 18.33 -2.06
CA GLY A 900 -24.17 17.09 -1.49
C GLY A 900 -23.92 17.20 0.00
#